data_AF-A0A946PYM7-F1
#
_entry.id   AF-A0A946PYM7-F1
#
_cell.length_a   1.000
_cell.length_b   1.000
_cell.length_c   1.000
_cell.angle_alpha   90.00
_cell.angle_beta   90.00
_cell.angle_gamma   90.00
#
_symmetry.space_group_name_H-M   'P 1'
#
loop_
_entity.id
_entity.type
_entity.pdbx_description
1 polymer ?
#
loop_
_entity_poly.entity_id
_entity_poly.type
_entity_poly.pdbx_seq_one_letter_code
_entity_poly.pdbx_strand_id
1 'polypeptide(L)'
;MTYDPSQFAKKYQLSLETARQDFPQDGTCGLEIELFLLDSDLRPLLTVGSGPSKKSFVDYLRENHIPESVLSLTDLEAFQWMIEWGTHPYYSARGAIYEGRILQGVVLNALHKAGQAFEEKLHLWHGNLPYLTGVNYDSIPGGWHLAKRRYIEKCVDIYGGTLSTAGNHTNISLPEPLLMWDFMHLPAAKREGILLDNYKNDVYITATRLLRAFAPLFIATSAASPFMAEIRDGKPVVLITEHNSLRSQTFPKPAMLDVPDIYRSHQDYIQTSYDLVRRGVRFGNNNWIPVRARSLEERVESLIEVTSDELDRLYSRGLYAAGEAQPLDEMAHQIEVQNMLARVDLPMTRVEVRTDDGGNPLDLELANMTLKNLLTMRIYADPEFARAFRYDSEDIRIGRQNETRAAQDGLRAKISNPFTGKPIIMRDFLRWTLEEIRPLAEALDQWEDLHPLTEMVAGGPNTADRLRAQARAKIGEGDEVPLEVFQEIVENHEKEISQEIEKIASSVALWDDEKEKLGDVLNRLRSHAHKDAQAPIRFSPQQENLINIEYPDTTSEIVDLASRLIRIPSVTASPTERLDEVHRAAVFIYDYLQSHGLQVRFFDQEKYPSMLISFPGGEEAPVMLSGHFDVVEPEPDDSQFKPYIEDDYLWGRGAGDMKTVVATYMVWMKDMLKKGTPYPPINLMLIGNEENGEGEPMGTPHVLNLLKEESGYEPQIFIAGERTEEKGNDLWGEICTENRGAMRFDIVAIGQRGHSGVAGAHADLSERLISVRTEIQHLAEKHFTLSSDDGWKSQVRFPFIQIGTPGIYNITADHGVLGVEIRSIPQDDLDALIHDARAYCDENGLEMQLGPMEGGIACDPENLYLKKLVSAVELSSGEKASIGRKLPGTSARFAPNGQGVVWGQSGVGPHSSQERHYIPSILPYYEALQTYGKLLLEA
;
A
#
# COMPACT_ATOMS: atom_id res chain seq x y z
N MET A 1 -27.27 -20.61 29.09
CA MET A 1 -26.07 -21.10 29.79
C MET A 1 -25.48 -19.93 30.55
N THR A 2 -24.87 -20.18 31.71
CA THR A 2 -24.08 -19.17 32.43
C THR A 2 -22.86 -18.80 31.56
N TYR A 3 -22.53 -17.51 31.48
CA TYR A 3 -21.36 -17.03 30.74
C TYR A 3 -20.06 -17.62 31.33
N ASP A 4 -19.23 -18.19 30.46
CA ASP A 4 -17.86 -18.62 30.78
C ASP A 4 -16.88 -17.89 29.84
N PRO A 5 -16.05 -16.97 30.36
CA PRO A 5 -15.12 -16.18 29.55
C PRO A 5 -14.08 -17.05 28.83
N SER A 6 -13.59 -18.10 29.49
CA SER A 6 -12.56 -18.99 28.92
C SER A 6 -13.12 -19.86 27.81
N GLN A 7 -14.35 -20.35 27.95
CA GLN A 7 -15.01 -21.11 26.90
C GLN A 7 -15.32 -20.23 25.68
N PHE A 8 -15.80 -19.01 25.92
CA PHE A 8 -16.06 -18.06 24.84
C PHE A 8 -14.78 -17.65 24.10
N ALA A 9 -13.69 -17.33 24.83
CA ALA A 9 -12.41 -16.96 24.24
C ALA A 9 -11.88 -18.01 23.28
N LYS A 10 -11.89 -19.30 23.68
CA LYS A 10 -11.48 -20.42 22.81
C LYS A 10 -12.30 -20.50 21.52
N LYS A 11 -13.62 -20.33 21.64
CA LYS A 11 -14.52 -20.34 20.48
C LYS A 11 -14.26 -19.14 19.57
N TYR A 12 -14.05 -17.96 20.16
CA TYR A 12 -13.72 -16.74 19.43
C TYR A 12 -12.41 -16.91 18.66
N GLN A 13 -11.34 -17.39 19.30
CA GLN A 13 -10.04 -17.64 18.68
C GLN A 13 -10.14 -18.62 17.51
N LEU A 14 -10.82 -19.75 17.68
CA LEU A 14 -11.04 -20.70 16.58
C LEU A 14 -11.81 -20.06 15.41
N SER A 15 -12.83 -19.26 15.71
CA SER A 15 -13.60 -18.55 14.69
C SER A 15 -12.76 -17.50 13.96
N LEU A 16 -11.84 -16.84 14.69
CA LEU A 16 -10.91 -15.85 14.15
C LEU A 16 -9.87 -16.51 13.24
N GLU A 17 -9.32 -17.66 13.63
CA GLU A 17 -8.42 -18.46 12.81
C GLU A 17 -9.08 -18.89 11.50
N THR A 18 -10.32 -19.40 11.56
CA THR A 18 -11.08 -19.74 10.35
C THR A 18 -11.33 -18.50 9.48
N ALA A 19 -11.74 -17.37 10.07
CA ALA A 19 -11.99 -16.14 9.33
C ALA A 19 -10.72 -15.61 8.62
N ARG A 20 -9.55 -15.69 9.28
CA ARG A 20 -8.27 -15.29 8.69
C ARG A 20 -7.86 -16.17 7.51
N GLN A 21 -8.16 -17.47 7.57
CA GLN A 21 -7.85 -18.42 6.50
C GLN A 21 -8.79 -18.22 5.29
N ASP A 22 -10.09 -18.08 5.56
CA ASP A 22 -11.12 -17.99 4.50
C ASP A 22 -11.20 -16.58 3.90
N PHE A 23 -11.02 -15.55 4.73
CA PHE A 23 -11.19 -14.13 4.38
C PHE A 23 -10.00 -13.29 4.89
N PRO A 24 -8.79 -13.50 4.35
CA PRO A 24 -7.60 -12.82 4.83
C PRO A 24 -7.65 -11.30 4.65
N GLN A 25 -8.40 -10.78 3.67
CA GLN A 25 -8.51 -9.34 3.41
C GLN A 25 -9.55 -8.63 4.29
N ASP A 26 -10.40 -9.37 4.98
CA ASP A 26 -11.41 -8.83 5.90
C ASP A 26 -10.82 -8.60 7.30
N GLY A 27 -11.67 -8.19 8.25
CA GLY A 27 -11.30 -7.94 9.62
C GLY A 27 -12.48 -7.57 10.51
N THR A 28 -12.22 -7.50 11.82
CA THR A 28 -13.20 -7.18 12.86
C THR A 28 -13.05 -5.79 13.48
N CYS A 29 -11.94 -5.13 13.19
CA CYS A 29 -11.57 -3.82 13.69
C CYS A 29 -11.19 -2.91 12.52
N GLY A 30 -11.66 -1.67 12.54
CA GLY A 30 -11.25 -0.62 11.61
C GLY A 30 -11.31 0.75 12.27
N LEU A 31 -10.58 1.70 11.72
CA LEU A 31 -10.48 3.06 12.24
C LEU A 31 -10.67 4.07 11.09
N GLU A 32 -11.50 5.07 11.32
CA GLU A 32 -11.55 6.29 10.49
C GLU A 32 -10.88 7.41 11.30
N ILE A 33 -10.00 8.17 10.67
CA ILE A 33 -9.22 9.27 11.29
C ILE A 33 -9.49 10.55 10.50
N GLU A 34 -10.04 11.54 11.19
CA GLU A 34 -10.26 12.89 10.68
C GLU A 34 -9.09 13.78 11.13
N LEU A 35 -8.53 14.59 10.22
CA LEU A 35 -7.38 15.46 10.49
C LEU A 35 -7.58 16.85 9.88
N PHE A 36 -7.14 17.88 10.60
CA PHE A 36 -7.02 19.24 10.11
C PHE A 36 -5.64 19.47 9.47
N LEU A 37 -5.63 20.17 8.34
CA LEU A 37 -4.42 20.65 7.68
C LEU A 37 -4.27 22.15 7.93
N LEU A 38 -3.14 22.57 8.51
CA LEU A 38 -2.91 23.93 8.99
C LEU A 38 -1.66 24.57 8.37
N ASP A 39 -1.67 25.89 8.23
CA ASP A 39 -0.53 26.72 7.83
C ASP A 39 0.45 26.96 9.01
N SER A 40 1.51 27.72 8.79
CA SER A 40 2.51 28.02 9.83
C SER A 40 1.97 28.88 10.97
N ASP A 41 0.92 29.67 10.73
CA ASP A 41 0.17 30.42 11.75
C ASP A 41 -0.91 29.56 12.43
N LEU A 42 -0.97 28.26 12.13
CA LEU A 42 -1.96 27.27 12.59
C LEU A 42 -3.40 27.58 12.17
N ARG A 43 -3.58 28.30 11.05
CA ARG A 43 -4.88 28.53 10.42
C ARG A 43 -5.18 27.43 9.41
N PRO A 44 -6.46 27.10 9.16
CA PRO A 44 -6.80 26.01 8.25
C PRO A 44 -6.43 26.30 6.79
N LEU A 45 -5.85 25.31 6.13
CA LEU A 45 -5.47 25.37 4.71
C LEU A 45 -6.72 25.20 3.83
N LEU A 46 -7.17 26.30 3.22
CA LEU A 46 -8.42 26.32 2.45
C LEU A 46 -8.22 25.86 1.01
N THR A 47 -7.59 26.69 0.17
CA THR A 47 -7.53 26.46 -1.27
C THR A 47 -6.20 26.88 -1.88
N VAL A 48 -5.80 26.19 -2.95
CA VAL A 48 -4.64 26.52 -3.78
C VAL A 48 -5.12 27.01 -5.14
N GLY A 49 -4.39 27.97 -5.74
CA GLY A 49 -4.70 28.50 -7.07
C GLY A 49 -5.71 29.66 -7.05
N SER A 50 -6.06 30.16 -8.25
CA SER A 50 -7.00 31.28 -8.39
C SER A 50 -7.86 31.14 -9.65
N GLY A 51 -9.06 31.72 -9.64
CA GLY A 51 -9.98 31.62 -10.76
C GLY A 51 -10.32 30.16 -11.11
N PRO A 52 -10.25 29.75 -12.40
CA PRO A 52 -10.58 28.38 -12.81
C PRO A 52 -9.67 27.28 -12.26
N SER A 53 -8.44 27.60 -11.82
CA SER A 53 -7.51 26.62 -11.25
C SER A 53 -7.61 26.47 -9.73
N LYS A 54 -8.56 27.18 -9.09
CA LYS A 54 -8.78 27.11 -7.64
C LYS A 54 -9.32 25.73 -7.27
N LYS A 55 -8.61 25.02 -6.39
CA LYS A 55 -9.05 23.75 -5.79
C LYS A 55 -8.80 23.74 -4.28
N SER A 56 -9.42 22.81 -3.56
CA SER A 56 -9.16 22.66 -2.12
C SER A 56 -7.70 22.25 -1.88
N PHE A 57 -7.16 22.60 -0.72
CA PHE A 57 -5.80 22.19 -0.38
C PHE A 57 -5.70 20.65 -0.25
N VAL A 58 -6.75 20.00 0.27
CA VAL A 58 -6.80 18.52 0.35
C VAL A 58 -6.79 17.88 -1.04
N ASP A 59 -7.55 18.42 -2.01
CA ASP A 59 -7.49 17.95 -3.41
C ASP A 59 -6.09 18.13 -3.99
N TYR A 60 -5.44 19.27 -3.72
CA TYR A 60 -4.05 19.48 -4.10
C TYR A 60 -3.11 18.43 -3.47
N LEU A 61 -3.25 18.16 -2.18
CA LEU A 61 -2.42 17.18 -1.47
C LEU A 61 -2.59 15.78 -2.06
N ARG A 62 -3.85 15.33 -2.26
CA ARG A 62 -4.20 14.02 -2.83
C ARG A 62 -3.66 13.82 -4.23
N GLU A 63 -3.78 14.84 -5.09
CA GLU A 63 -3.32 14.76 -6.48
C GLU A 63 -1.79 14.81 -6.65
N ASN A 64 -1.05 15.41 -5.71
CA ASN A 64 0.35 15.77 -5.93
C ASN A 64 1.34 15.10 -4.95
N HIS A 65 0.90 14.81 -3.72
CA HIS A 65 1.81 14.47 -2.61
C HIS A 65 1.44 13.21 -1.85
N ILE A 66 0.20 12.70 -1.99
CA ILE A 66 -0.23 11.43 -1.40
C ILE A 66 0.20 10.25 -2.31
N PRO A 67 0.85 9.20 -1.79
CA PRO A 67 1.20 8.03 -2.59
C PRO A 67 -0.03 7.29 -3.12
N GLU A 68 0.03 6.84 -4.38
CA GLU A 68 -1.07 6.10 -5.03
C GLU A 68 -1.47 4.85 -4.25
N SER A 69 -0.50 4.16 -3.63
CA SER A 69 -0.70 2.93 -2.86
C SER A 69 -1.67 3.05 -1.68
N VAL A 70 -1.91 4.27 -1.19
CA VAL A 70 -2.82 4.54 -0.06
C VAL A 70 -3.92 5.54 -0.43
N LEU A 71 -3.98 5.97 -1.69
CA LEU A 71 -4.96 6.97 -2.13
C LEU A 71 -6.41 6.46 -2.01
N SER A 72 -6.61 5.16 -2.14
CA SER A 72 -7.91 4.50 -1.94
C SER A 72 -8.40 4.47 -0.49
N LEU A 73 -7.51 4.74 0.47
CA LEU A 73 -7.81 4.78 1.90
C LEU A 73 -8.16 6.19 2.38
N THR A 74 -7.99 7.22 1.53
CA THR A 74 -8.30 8.60 1.87
C THR A 74 -9.51 9.12 1.13
N ASP A 75 -10.42 9.69 1.91
CA ASP A 75 -11.56 10.46 1.43
C ASP A 75 -11.40 11.94 1.82
N LEU A 76 -12.05 12.80 1.04
CA LEU A 76 -12.27 14.17 1.49
C LEU A 76 -13.20 14.14 2.70
N GLU A 77 -13.01 15.04 3.66
CA GLU A 77 -13.99 15.22 4.72
C GLU A 77 -14.97 16.37 4.38
N ALA A 78 -15.73 16.84 5.37
CA ALA A 78 -16.76 17.86 5.17
C ALA A 78 -16.20 19.17 4.58
N PHE A 79 -14.96 19.55 4.89
CA PHE A 79 -14.41 20.86 4.56
C PHE A 79 -13.03 20.82 3.90
N GLN A 80 -12.70 21.91 3.20
CA GLN A 80 -11.48 22.11 2.41
C GLN A 80 -10.15 21.87 3.12
N TRP A 81 -10.14 21.96 4.44
CA TRP A 81 -8.98 21.83 5.32
C TRP A 81 -8.99 20.51 6.12
N MET A 82 -9.92 19.61 5.81
CA MET A 82 -10.14 18.36 6.54
C MET A 82 -9.96 17.15 5.62
N ILE A 83 -9.19 16.18 6.09
CA ILE A 83 -8.94 14.92 5.38
C ILE A 83 -9.33 13.75 6.28
N GLU A 84 -10.01 12.77 5.70
CA GLU A 84 -10.43 11.54 6.38
C GLU A 84 -9.65 10.35 5.82
N TRP A 85 -9.23 9.45 6.71
CA TRP A 85 -8.54 8.22 6.37
C TRP A 85 -9.21 7.01 7.01
N GLY A 86 -9.59 6.03 6.20
CA GLY A 86 -10.09 4.74 6.65
C GLY A 86 -8.99 3.69 6.59
N THR A 87 -8.77 2.95 7.68
CA THR A 87 -7.88 1.80 7.66
C THR A 87 -8.50 0.65 6.88
N HIS A 88 -7.67 -0.25 6.38
CA HIS A 88 -8.10 -1.60 6.06
C HIS A 88 -8.75 -2.25 7.29
N PRO A 89 -9.65 -3.23 7.08
CA PRO A 89 -10.17 -4.01 8.19
C PRO A 89 -9.09 -4.99 8.67
N TYR A 90 -8.89 -5.03 9.99
CA TYR A 90 -7.95 -5.91 10.69
C TYR A 90 -8.69 -6.82 11.66
N TYR A 91 -8.23 -8.06 11.80
CA TYR A 91 -8.72 -8.97 12.84
C TYR A 91 -8.19 -8.61 14.24
N SER A 92 -7.15 -7.79 14.31
CA SER A 92 -6.58 -7.26 15.53
C SER A 92 -6.90 -5.77 15.71
N ALA A 93 -7.20 -5.36 16.95
CA ALA A 93 -7.28 -3.94 17.32
C ALA A 93 -5.97 -3.20 17.00
N ARG A 94 -4.85 -3.89 17.20
CA ARG A 94 -3.50 -3.38 17.00
C ARG A 94 -3.22 -3.05 15.54
N GLY A 95 -3.59 -3.91 14.59
CA GLY A 95 -3.43 -3.66 13.16
C GLY A 95 -4.11 -2.38 12.71
N ALA A 96 -5.38 -2.17 13.10
CA ALA A 96 -6.13 -0.96 12.76
C ALA A 96 -5.52 0.30 13.37
N ILE A 97 -5.15 0.28 14.65
CA ILE A 97 -4.51 1.46 15.30
C ILE A 97 -3.15 1.78 14.67
N TYR A 98 -2.36 0.76 14.34
CA TYR A 98 -1.02 0.95 13.79
C TYR A 98 -1.06 1.50 12.37
N GLU A 99 -1.93 0.94 11.50
CA GLU A 99 -2.14 1.52 10.18
C GLU A 99 -2.65 2.96 10.30
N GLY A 100 -3.59 3.21 11.21
CA GLY A 100 -4.06 4.56 11.49
C GLY A 100 -2.94 5.55 11.83
N ARG A 101 -1.99 5.15 12.68
CA ARG A 101 -0.80 5.97 13.01
C ARG A 101 0.11 6.14 11.79
N ILE A 102 0.32 5.11 10.98
CA ILE A 102 1.09 5.17 9.74
C ILE A 102 0.49 6.17 8.75
N LEU A 103 -0.85 6.18 8.60
CA LEU A 103 -1.57 7.10 7.72
C LEU A 103 -1.42 8.57 8.16
N GLN A 104 -1.40 8.86 9.46
CA GLN A 104 -1.01 10.20 9.94
C GLN A 104 0.39 10.60 9.48
N GLY A 105 1.31 9.63 9.45
CA GLY A 105 2.66 9.85 8.92
C GLY A 105 2.73 10.11 7.42
N VAL A 106 1.83 9.50 6.64
CA VAL A 106 1.68 9.82 5.21
C VAL A 106 1.27 11.27 5.04
N VAL A 107 0.32 11.76 5.85
CA VAL A 107 -0.11 13.17 5.82
C VAL A 107 1.04 14.10 6.20
N LEU A 108 1.85 13.78 7.21
CA LEU A 108 3.05 14.55 7.58
C LEU A 108 4.05 14.68 6.43
N ASN A 109 4.38 13.57 5.78
CA ASN A 109 5.28 13.59 4.63
C ASN A 109 4.70 14.40 3.47
N ALA A 110 3.40 14.28 3.21
CA ALA A 110 2.75 15.04 2.15
C ALA A 110 2.69 16.55 2.45
N LEU A 111 2.40 16.92 3.70
CA LEU A 111 2.45 18.31 4.17
C LEU A 111 3.87 18.87 4.10
N HIS A 112 4.89 18.07 4.40
CA HIS A 112 6.29 18.46 4.24
C HIS A 112 6.62 18.80 2.78
N LYS A 113 6.29 17.90 1.84
CA LYS A 113 6.52 18.10 0.40
C LYS A 113 5.74 19.31 -0.14
N ALA A 114 4.47 19.45 0.24
CA ALA A 114 3.66 20.61 -0.11
C ALA A 114 4.28 21.90 0.46
N GLY A 115 4.70 21.87 1.72
CA GLY A 115 5.34 22.99 2.41
C GLY A 115 6.63 23.44 1.74
N GLN A 116 7.46 22.51 1.25
CA GLN A 116 8.64 22.84 0.43
C GLN A 116 8.26 23.64 -0.83
N ALA A 117 7.17 23.27 -1.50
CA ALA A 117 6.70 23.98 -2.70
C ALA A 117 6.14 25.38 -2.40
N PHE A 118 5.63 25.62 -1.18
CA PHE A 118 5.11 26.91 -0.74
C PHE A 118 6.10 27.71 0.14
N GLU A 119 7.31 27.18 0.37
CA GLU A 119 8.31 27.75 1.30
C GLU A 119 7.77 27.99 2.72
N GLU A 120 6.89 27.10 3.19
CA GLU A 120 6.19 27.22 4.47
C GLU A 120 6.12 25.88 5.21
N LYS A 121 6.20 25.90 6.55
CA LYS A 121 5.93 24.70 7.35
C LYS A 121 4.43 24.54 7.53
N LEU A 122 3.92 23.40 7.09
CA LEU A 122 2.51 23.03 7.25
C LEU A 122 2.37 21.97 8.34
N HIS A 123 1.21 21.97 9.00
CA HIS A 123 0.96 21.19 10.20
C HIS A 123 -0.29 20.34 10.11
N LEU A 124 -0.33 19.26 10.89
CA LEU A 124 -1.56 18.49 11.12
C LEU A 124 -2.10 18.69 12.54
N TRP A 125 -3.41 18.60 12.69
CA TRP A 125 -4.06 18.71 14.00
C TRP A 125 -5.36 17.92 14.10
N HIS A 126 -5.87 17.73 15.31
CA HIS A 126 -7.09 16.96 15.62
C HIS A 126 -8.01 17.73 16.59
N GLY A 127 -9.20 17.19 16.86
CA GLY A 127 -10.14 17.77 17.83
C GLY A 127 -10.89 18.98 17.28
N ASN A 128 -10.47 20.19 17.67
CA ASN A 128 -11.09 21.44 17.23
C ASN A 128 -10.08 22.34 16.54
N LEU A 129 -10.57 23.19 15.64
CA LEU A 129 -9.74 24.20 15.02
C LEU A 129 -9.16 25.17 16.05
N PRO A 130 -7.87 25.52 15.95
CA PRO A 130 -7.25 26.51 16.84
C PRO A 130 -7.85 27.91 16.65
N TYR A 131 -8.34 28.22 15.44
CA TYR A 131 -8.93 29.50 15.10
C TYR A 131 -10.31 29.34 14.48
N LEU A 132 -11.18 30.33 14.73
CA LEU A 132 -12.53 30.34 14.18
C LEU A 132 -12.48 30.49 12.66
N THR A 133 -13.12 29.55 11.98
CA THR A 133 -13.23 29.52 10.52
C THR A 133 -14.69 29.57 10.12
N GLY A 134 -15.00 30.39 9.10
CA GLY A 134 -16.33 30.45 8.53
C GLY A 134 -16.69 29.12 7.86
N VAL A 135 -17.77 28.49 8.33
CA VAL A 135 -18.32 27.27 7.73
C VAL A 135 -19.56 27.62 6.91
N ASN A 136 -19.45 27.47 5.59
CA ASN A 136 -20.52 27.70 4.63
C ASN A 136 -20.31 26.81 3.39
N TYR A 137 -21.10 26.99 2.33
CA TYR A 137 -21.01 26.16 1.13
C TYR A 137 -19.68 26.34 0.37
N ASP A 138 -19.04 27.50 0.48
CA ASP A 138 -17.72 27.74 -0.12
C ASP A 138 -16.59 27.04 0.65
N SER A 139 -16.86 26.54 1.86
CA SER A 139 -15.93 25.74 2.67
C SER A 139 -15.88 24.27 2.22
N ILE A 140 -16.83 23.82 1.38
CA ILE A 140 -16.94 22.43 0.92
C ILE A 140 -15.97 22.20 -0.25
N PRO A 141 -15.22 21.08 -0.27
CA PRO A 141 -14.33 20.75 -1.38
C PRO A 141 -15.05 20.67 -2.74
N GLY A 142 -14.38 21.14 -3.80
CA GLY A 142 -14.93 21.09 -5.17
C GLY A 142 -14.89 19.70 -5.80
N GLY A 143 -13.94 18.84 -5.36
CA GLY A 143 -13.78 17.46 -5.86
C GLY A 143 -14.92 16.51 -5.50
N TRP A 144 -15.87 16.93 -4.66
CA TRP A 144 -17.06 16.15 -4.36
C TRP A 144 -17.99 16.02 -5.57
N HIS A 145 -18.42 14.79 -5.87
CA HIS A 145 -19.54 14.59 -6.80
C HIS A 145 -20.81 15.28 -6.27
N LEU A 146 -21.71 15.67 -7.18
CA LEU A 146 -22.85 16.55 -6.88
C LEU A 146 -23.72 16.08 -5.70
N ALA A 147 -23.99 14.77 -5.60
CA ALA A 147 -24.81 14.21 -4.52
C ALA A 147 -24.17 14.36 -3.13
N LYS A 148 -22.87 14.08 -2.97
CA LYS A 148 -22.18 14.21 -1.68
C LYS A 148 -21.96 15.67 -1.32
N ARG A 149 -21.73 16.54 -2.30
CA ARG A 149 -21.73 17.99 -2.08
C ARG A 149 -23.07 18.49 -1.54
N ARG A 150 -24.19 18.18 -2.20
CA ARG A 150 -25.54 18.56 -1.73
C ARG A 150 -25.85 17.99 -0.35
N TYR A 151 -25.36 16.78 -0.08
CA TYR A 151 -25.45 16.16 1.25
C TYR A 151 -24.78 17.04 2.30
N ILE A 152 -23.50 17.39 2.10
CA ILE A 152 -22.76 18.24 3.04
C ILE A 152 -23.35 19.66 3.13
N GLU A 153 -23.81 20.26 2.03
CA GLU A 153 -24.51 21.56 2.05
C GLU A 153 -25.73 21.53 2.99
N LYS A 154 -26.52 20.46 2.93
CA LYS A 154 -27.66 20.29 3.85
C LYS A 154 -27.21 20.05 5.30
N CYS A 155 -26.12 19.32 5.52
CA CYS A 155 -25.54 19.19 6.85
C CYS A 155 -25.11 20.57 7.39
N VAL A 156 -24.51 21.43 6.55
CA VAL A 156 -24.15 22.80 6.91
C VAL A 156 -25.39 23.63 7.27
N ASP A 157 -26.52 23.48 6.56
CA ASP A 157 -27.77 24.17 6.91
C ASP A 157 -28.29 23.78 8.30
N ILE A 158 -28.13 22.51 8.69
CA ILE A 158 -28.71 21.95 9.92
C ILE A 158 -27.78 22.17 11.12
N TYR A 159 -26.47 21.95 10.92
CA TYR A 159 -25.49 21.85 11.99
C TYR A 159 -24.50 23.04 11.98
N GLY A 160 -24.33 23.72 10.84
CA GLY A 160 -23.41 24.85 10.72
C GLY A 160 -21.98 24.49 11.11
N GLY A 161 -21.35 25.36 11.90
CA GLY A 161 -19.95 25.22 12.32
C GLY A 161 -19.65 24.03 13.22
N THR A 162 -20.65 23.35 13.78
CA THR A 162 -20.42 22.19 14.67
C THR A 162 -19.85 20.98 13.94
N LEU A 163 -19.89 20.97 12.60
CA LEU A 163 -19.29 19.93 11.77
C LEU A 163 -17.77 20.06 11.67
N SER A 164 -17.20 21.21 12.02
CA SER A 164 -15.76 21.49 11.85
C SER A 164 -14.96 20.98 13.04
N THR A 165 -15.09 19.68 13.33
CA THR A 165 -14.37 18.98 14.39
C THR A 165 -13.78 17.70 13.81
N ALA A 166 -12.53 17.39 14.16
CA ALA A 166 -11.84 16.19 13.72
C ALA A 166 -11.69 15.20 14.88
N GLY A 167 -11.95 13.91 14.68
CA GLY A 167 -11.53 12.85 15.61
C GLY A 167 -11.56 11.47 14.98
N ASN A 168 -11.67 10.44 15.81
CA ASN A 168 -11.59 9.06 15.34
C ASN A 168 -12.96 8.36 15.40
N HIS A 169 -13.28 7.57 14.38
CA HIS A 169 -14.40 6.63 14.42
C HIS A 169 -13.90 5.19 14.46
N THR A 170 -14.34 4.45 15.46
CA THR A 170 -14.01 3.05 15.64
C THR A 170 -15.09 2.18 15.02
N ASN A 171 -14.72 1.29 14.09
CA ASN A 171 -15.60 0.31 13.48
C ASN A 171 -15.27 -1.08 14.06
N ILE A 172 -16.25 -1.74 14.71
CA ILE A 172 -16.06 -3.05 15.35
C ILE A 172 -17.14 -4.04 14.90
N SER A 173 -16.72 -5.25 14.60
CA SER A 173 -17.60 -6.39 14.28
C SER A 173 -17.13 -7.67 14.98
N LEU A 174 -17.84 -8.78 14.74
CA LEU A 174 -17.47 -10.11 15.21
C LEU A 174 -17.12 -11.00 14.02
N PRO A 175 -16.24 -12.00 14.18
CA PRO A 175 -15.90 -12.93 13.10
C PRO A 175 -17.16 -13.59 12.54
N GLU A 176 -17.33 -13.59 11.22
CA GLU A 176 -18.49 -14.20 10.59
C GLU A 176 -18.67 -15.69 10.93
N PRO A 177 -17.60 -16.53 10.99
CA PRO A 177 -17.71 -17.91 11.44
C PRO A 177 -18.30 -18.05 12.85
N LEU A 178 -18.07 -17.09 13.75
CA LEU A 178 -18.64 -17.10 15.10
C LEU A 178 -20.16 -16.96 15.06
N LEU A 179 -20.65 -15.99 14.28
CA LEU A 179 -22.07 -15.71 14.12
C LEU A 179 -22.79 -16.85 13.40
N MET A 180 -22.18 -17.38 12.34
CA MET A 180 -22.70 -18.53 11.60
C MET A 180 -22.80 -19.77 12.49
N TRP A 181 -21.75 -20.05 13.27
CA TRP A 181 -21.74 -21.18 14.19
C TRP A 181 -22.90 -21.07 15.19
N ASP A 182 -23.07 -19.93 15.85
CA ASP A 182 -24.15 -19.76 16.82
C ASP A 182 -25.53 -19.82 16.21
N PHE A 183 -25.73 -19.20 15.05
CA PHE A 183 -26.98 -19.29 14.32
C PHE A 183 -27.36 -20.74 14.00
N MET A 184 -26.40 -21.55 13.53
CA MET A 184 -26.63 -22.96 13.18
C MET A 184 -26.91 -23.86 14.39
N HIS A 185 -26.45 -23.45 15.58
CA HIS A 185 -26.67 -24.17 16.85
C HIS A 185 -27.89 -23.65 17.63
N LEU A 186 -28.63 -22.68 17.10
CA LEU A 186 -29.92 -22.29 17.68
C LEU A 186 -30.90 -23.49 17.65
N PRO A 187 -31.74 -23.66 18.69
CA PRO A 187 -32.83 -24.64 18.65
C PRO A 187 -33.67 -24.45 17.38
N ALA A 188 -34.09 -25.54 16.74
CA ALA A 188 -34.81 -25.48 15.46
C ALA A 188 -36.00 -24.49 15.46
N ALA A 189 -36.78 -24.46 16.55
CA ALA A 189 -37.91 -23.54 16.72
C ALA A 189 -37.51 -22.05 16.79
N LYS A 190 -36.25 -21.73 17.13
CA LYS A 190 -35.70 -20.37 17.13
C LYS A 190 -34.99 -20.00 15.81
N ARG A 191 -34.81 -20.96 14.91
CA ARG A 191 -34.16 -20.77 13.60
C ARG A 191 -35.15 -20.80 12.45
N GLU A 192 -36.27 -21.50 12.61
CA GLU A 192 -37.32 -21.62 11.60
C GLU A 192 -37.87 -20.24 11.17
N GLY A 193 -37.79 -19.94 9.87
CA GLY A 193 -38.25 -18.67 9.30
C GLY A 193 -37.32 -17.47 9.49
N ILE A 194 -36.14 -17.65 10.08
CA ILE A 194 -35.16 -16.58 10.31
C ILE A 194 -33.94 -16.81 9.41
N LEU A 195 -33.48 -15.77 8.71
CA LEU A 195 -32.25 -15.78 7.93
C LEU A 195 -31.05 -15.39 8.79
N LEU A 196 -29.84 -15.76 8.37
CA LEU A 196 -28.60 -15.38 9.06
C LEU A 196 -28.47 -13.85 9.20
N ASP A 197 -28.85 -13.09 8.18
CA ASP A 197 -28.79 -11.62 8.22
C ASP A 197 -29.71 -11.03 9.29
N ASN A 198 -30.90 -11.62 9.51
CA ASN A 198 -31.79 -11.19 10.59
C ASN A 198 -31.13 -11.42 11.97
N TYR A 199 -30.44 -12.54 12.13
CA TYR A 199 -29.67 -12.83 13.35
C TYR A 199 -28.51 -11.84 13.53
N LYS A 200 -27.75 -11.53 12.46
CA LYS A 200 -26.68 -10.52 12.47
C LYS A 200 -27.22 -9.14 12.85
N ASN A 201 -28.37 -8.75 12.30
CA ASN A 201 -29.02 -7.49 12.61
C ASN A 201 -29.38 -7.39 14.09
N ASP A 202 -29.98 -8.43 14.68
CA ASP A 202 -30.30 -8.45 16.10
C ASP A 202 -29.05 -8.34 16.99
N VAL A 203 -27.94 -8.98 16.59
CA VAL A 203 -26.64 -8.89 17.27
C VAL A 203 -26.11 -7.46 17.25
N TYR A 204 -26.02 -6.84 16.07
CA TYR A 204 -25.41 -5.51 15.94
C TYR A 204 -26.29 -4.38 16.47
N ILE A 205 -27.62 -4.50 16.37
CA ILE A 205 -28.56 -3.58 17.02
C ILE A 205 -28.46 -3.69 18.54
N THR A 206 -28.36 -4.91 19.07
CA THR A 206 -28.11 -5.14 20.50
C THR A 206 -26.77 -4.55 20.96
N ALA A 207 -25.70 -4.81 20.21
CA ALA A 207 -24.37 -4.28 20.54
C ALA A 207 -24.37 -2.75 20.52
N THR A 208 -24.95 -2.13 19.50
CA THR A 208 -25.14 -0.67 19.40
C THR A 208 -25.88 -0.12 20.61
N ARG A 209 -27.01 -0.74 20.98
CA ARG A 209 -27.81 -0.37 22.15
C ARG A 209 -27.00 -0.37 23.43
N LEU A 210 -26.24 -1.43 23.68
CA LEU A 210 -25.58 -1.64 24.96
C LEU A 210 -24.24 -0.88 25.04
N LEU A 211 -23.50 -0.76 23.95
CA LEU A 211 -22.31 0.10 23.85
C LEU A 211 -22.65 1.58 24.06
N ARG A 212 -23.87 2.01 23.70
CA ARG A 212 -24.35 3.37 23.98
C ARG A 212 -24.22 3.77 25.45
N ALA A 213 -24.39 2.83 26.38
CA ALA A 213 -24.24 3.05 27.82
C ALA A 213 -22.81 3.44 28.23
N PHE A 214 -21.82 3.00 27.44
CA PHE A 214 -20.39 3.24 27.66
C PHE A 214 -19.83 4.41 26.83
N ALA A 215 -20.62 5.03 25.94
CA ALA A 215 -20.22 6.24 25.22
C ALA A 215 -19.57 7.34 26.08
N PRO A 216 -20.10 7.72 27.27
CA PRO A 216 -19.44 8.72 28.10
C PRO A 216 -18.07 8.26 28.64
N LEU A 217 -17.86 6.96 28.82
CA LEU A 217 -16.56 6.41 29.19
C LEU A 217 -15.55 6.61 28.07
N PHE A 218 -15.93 6.27 26.83
CA PHE A 218 -15.07 6.44 25.65
C PHE A 218 -14.68 7.91 25.45
N ILE A 219 -15.61 8.85 25.64
CA ILE A 219 -15.32 10.29 25.62
C ILE A 219 -14.28 10.64 26.69
N ALA A 220 -14.44 10.18 27.93
CA ALA A 220 -13.56 10.56 29.04
C ALA A 220 -12.14 10.02 28.90
N THR A 221 -11.98 8.79 28.39
CA THR A 221 -10.67 8.12 28.25
C THR A 221 -9.91 8.57 27.01
N SER A 222 -10.61 8.97 25.95
CA SER A 222 -9.99 9.47 24.70
C SER A 222 -9.87 10.99 24.61
N ALA A 223 -10.37 11.73 25.61
CA ALA A 223 -10.37 13.19 25.61
C ALA A 223 -8.96 13.78 25.43
N ALA A 224 -8.82 14.61 24.39
CA ALA A 224 -7.55 15.19 23.95
C ALA A 224 -7.71 16.62 23.39
N SER A 225 -8.89 17.24 23.49
CA SER A 225 -9.18 18.56 22.91
C SER A 225 -9.54 19.64 23.95
N PRO A 226 -8.59 20.12 24.79
CA PRO A 226 -8.86 21.14 25.82
C PRO A 226 -8.82 22.59 25.31
N PHE A 227 -8.48 22.82 24.03
CA PHE A 227 -8.25 24.16 23.47
C PHE A 227 -9.46 24.70 22.68
N MET A 228 -9.78 25.97 22.87
CA MET A 228 -10.93 26.65 22.26
C MET A 228 -10.47 27.90 21.50
N ALA A 229 -10.99 28.06 20.28
CA ALA A 229 -10.84 29.31 19.53
C ALA A 229 -11.83 30.37 20.03
N GLU A 230 -11.35 31.58 20.32
CA GLU A 230 -12.18 32.73 20.74
C GLU A 230 -11.72 34.03 20.05
N ILE A 231 -12.58 35.05 20.01
CA ILE A 231 -12.20 36.42 19.64
C ILE A 231 -12.21 37.29 20.90
N ARG A 232 -11.04 37.80 21.30
CA ARG A 232 -10.89 38.76 22.41
C ARG A 232 -10.38 40.09 21.88
N ASP A 233 -11.08 41.18 22.21
CA ASP A 233 -10.77 42.54 21.76
C ASP A 233 -10.56 42.67 20.23
N GLY A 234 -11.34 41.89 19.46
CA GLY A 234 -11.28 41.86 18.00
C GLY A 234 -10.10 41.07 17.42
N LYS A 235 -9.33 40.35 18.24
CA LYS A 235 -8.23 39.47 17.82
C LYS A 235 -8.59 38.00 18.07
N PRO A 236 -8.28 37.09 17.13
CA PRO A 236 -8.42 35.67 17.36
C PRO A 236 -7.37 35.19 18.37
N VAL A 237 -7.79 34.39 19.34
CA VAL A 237 -6.94 33.82 20.40
C VAL A 237 -7.29 32.36 20.63
N VAL A 238 -6.29 31.56 21.03
CA VAL A 238 -6.49 30.18 21.49
C VAL A 238 -6.56 30.21 23.02
N LEU A 239 -7.61 29.64 23.59
CA LEU A 239 -7.77 29.53 25.04
C LEU A 239 -7.63 28.09 25.50
N ILE A 240 -7.07 27.92 26.68
CA ILE A 240 -7.12 26.65 27.39
C ILE A 240 -8.32 26.57 28.32
N THR A 241 -9.11 25.52 28.16
CA THR A 241 -10.36 25.34 28.89
C THR A 241 -10.24 24.31 30.01
N GLU A 242 -11.20 24.36 30.94
CA GLU A 242 -11.39 23.28 31.92
C GLU A 242 -12.05 22.04 31.32
N HIS A 243 -12.61 22.15 30.10
CA HIS A 243 -13.20 21.02 29.39
C HIS A 243 -12.12 20.04 28.96
N ASN A 244 -12.39 18.73 29.07
CA ASN A 244 -11.47 17.70 28.60
C ASN A 244 -11.65 17.38 27.11
N SER A 245 -12.88 17.31 26.62
CA SER A 245 -13.19 17.12 25.19
C SER A 245 -14.13 18.22 24.72
N LEU A 246 -13.56 19.28 24.12
CA LEU A 246 -14.36 20.27 23.42
C LEU A 246 -14.96 19.68 22.15
N ARG A 247 -14.27 18.73 21.49
CA ARG A 247 -14.79 18.05 20.30
C ARG A 247 -16.14 17.45 20.61
N SER A 248 -16.27 16.67 21.68
CA SER A 248 -17.54 16.03 22.06
C SER A 248 -18.62 17.00 22.53
N GLN A 249 -18.28 18.23 22.91
CA GLN A 249 -19.26 19.28 23.21
C GLN A 249 -19.75 19.98 21.94
N THR A 250 -18.85 20.20 20.98
CA THR A 250 -19.14 20.88 19.72
C THR A 250 -19.83 19.94 18.74
N PHE A 251 -19.37 18.69 18.64
CA PHE A 251 -19.82 17.70 17.65
C PHE A 251 -21.34 17.54 17.66
N PRO A 252 -22.00 17.49 16.48
CA PRO A 252 -23.46 17.47 16.41
C PRO A 252 -24.01 16.18 17.04
N LYS A 253 -24.97 16.32 17.97
CA LYS A 253 -25.69 15.20 18.60
C LYS A 253 -27.21 15.42 18.53
N PRO A 254 -27.79 15.45 17.31
CA PRO A 254 -29.20 15.80 17.11
C PRO A 254 -30.13 14.88 17.88
N ALA A 255 -30.88 15.48 18.83
CA ALA A 255 -31.82 14.74 19.67
C ALA A 255 -32.96 14.06 18.87
N MET A 256 -33.22 14.57 17.67
CA MET A 256 -34.20 14.06 16.70
C MET A 256 -33.74 12.82 15.92
N LEU A 257 -32.44 12.48 15.96
CA LEU A 257 -31.91 11.24 15.38
C LEU A 257 -31.65 10.16 16.44
N ASP A 258 -31.18 10.55 17.63
CA ASP A 258 -30.95 9.65 18.77
C ASP A 258 -32.23 9.43 19.59
N VAL A 259 -33.32 9.02 18.94
CA VAL A 259 -34.65 8.94 19.59
C VAL A 259 -34.79 7.70 20.49
N PRO A 260 -35.63 7.76 21.54
CA PRO A 260 -35.92 6.59 22.36
C PRO A 260 -36.36 5.40 21.52
N ASP A 261 -35.98 4.21 21.97
CA ASP A 261 -36.39 2.91 21.47
C ASP A 261 -35.84 2.49 20.10
N ILE A 262 -35.16 3.38 19.37
CA ILE A 262 -34.65 3.07 18.02
C ILE A 262 -33.74 1.85 17.98
N TYR A 263 -32.90 1.60 18.98
CA TYR A 263 -32.04 0.41 19.05
C TYR A 263 -32.56 -0.64 20.04
N ARG A 264 -33.82 -0.56 20.49
CA ARG A 264 -34.38 -1.54 21.43
C ARG A 264 -34.42 -2.95 20.82
N SER A 265 -34.77 -3.07 19.54
CA SER A 265 -34.75 -4.29 18.73
C SER A 265 -34.56 -3.95 17.26
N HIS A 266 -34.23 -4.92 16.40
CA HIS A 266 -34.13 -4.69 14.95
C HIS A 266 -35.46 -4.19 14.35
N GLN A 267 -36.59 -4.72 14.83
CA GLN A 267 -37.91 -4.28 14.40
C GLN A 267 -38.20 -2.82 14.80
N ASP A 268 -37.84 -2.43 16.03
CA ASP A 268 -37.97 -1.04 16.48
C ASP A 268 -37.07 -0.11 15.64
N TYR A 269 -35.86 -0.56 15.29
CA TYR A 269 -34.94 0.16 14.42
C TYR A 269 -35.57 0.43 13.05
N ILE A 270 -36.10 -0.60 12.38
CA ILE A 270 -36.78 -0.45 11.09
C ILE A 270 -37.95 0.52 11.23
N GLN A 271 -38.89 0.26 12.14
CA GLN A 271 -40.12 1.04 12.26
C GLN A 271 -39.82 2.51 12.56
N THR A 272 -38.97 2.77 13.55
CA THR A 272 -38.60 4.13 13.96
C THR A 272 -37.84 4.85 12.86
N SER A 273 -36.91 4.16 12.21
CA SER A 273 -36.18 4.69 11.06
C SER A 273 -37.10 5.07 9.89
N TYR A 274 -38.08 4.22 9.56
CA TYR A 274 -39.07 4.51 8.52
C TYR A 274 -39.87 5.76 8.86
N ASP A 275 -40.29 5.89 10.12
CA ASP A 275 -41.03 7.05 10.60
C ASP A 275 -40.18 8.33 10.57
N LEU A 276 -38.89 8.25 10.89
CA LEU A 276 -37.96 9.38 10.77
C LEU A 276 -37.75 9.81 9.31
N VAL A 277 -37.60 8.86 8.38
CA VAL A 277 -37.49 9.14 6.93
C VAL A 277 -38.78 9.81 6.42
N ARG A 278 -39.95 9.25 6.75
CA ARG A 278 -41.25 9.81 6.33
C ARG A 278 -41.54 11.21 6.89
N ARG A 279 -40.95 11.56 8.04
CA ARG A 279 -41.06 12.91 8.64
C ARG A 279 -39.99 13.87 8.12
N GLY A 280 -39.12 13.44 7.21
CA GLY A 280 -38.00 14.24 6.69
C GLY A 280 -36.90 14.52 7.71
N VAL A 281 -36.83 13.73 8.79
CA VAL A 281 -35.88 13.93 9.90
C VAL A 281 -34.56 13.20 9.65
N ARG A 282 -34.60 12.04 9.00
CA ARG A 282 -33.40 11.24 8.73
C ARG A 282 -32.69 11.74 7.47
N PHE A 283 -31.39 11.99 7.59
CA PHE A 283 -30.56 12.51 6.50
C PHE A 283 -29.40 11.56 6.15
N GLY A 284 -29.61 10.74 5.12
CA GLY A 284 -28.58 9.86 4.52
C GLY A 284 -27.88 8.90 5.49
N ASN A 285 -26.62 8.60 5.16
CA ASN A 285 -25.80 7.56 5.80
C ASN A 285 -25.12 8.03 7.10
N ASN A 286 -25.06 9.34 7.37
CA ASN A 286 -24.46 9.86 8.61
C ASN A 286 -25.49 10.28 9.67
N ASN A 287 -25.96 9.29 10.45
CA ASN A 287 -26.51 9.58 11.77
C ASN A 287 -25.36 10.06 12.67
N TRP A 288 -25.38 11.33 13.04
CA TRP A 288 -24.41 11.98 13.95
C TRP A 288 -24.73 11.62 15.41
N ILE A 289 -24.70 10.33 15.71
CA ILE A 289 -24.94 9.79 17.06
C ILE A 289 -23.66 9.12 17.58
N PRO A 290 -23.42 9.08 18.90
CA PRO A 290 -22.17 8.56 19.45
C PRO A 290 -21.85 7.11 19.12
N VAL A 291 -22.88 6.26 18.98
CA VAL A 291 -22.76 4.82 18.68
C VAL A 291 -23.89 4.44 17.73
N ARG A 292 -23.58 3.75 16.62
CA ARG A 292 -24.57 3.35 15.60
C ARG A 292 -24.26 1.99 14.96
N ALA A 293 -25.29 1.30 14.49
CA ALA A 293 -25.13 0.13 13.62
C ALA A 293 -24.86 0.56 12.17
N ARG A 294 -24.02 -0.17 11.44
CA ARG A 294 -23.60 0.12 10.06
C ARG A 294 -23.67 -1.11 9.16
N SER A 295 -23.99 -0.89 7.88
CA SER A 295 -23.94 -1.88 6.80
C SER A 295 -22.71 -1.67 5.89
N LEU A 296 -22.26 -2.73 5.21
CA LEU A 296 -21.13 -2.70 4.26
C LEU A 296 -21.55 -2.30 2.83
N GLU A 297 -22.80 -2.49 2.41
CA GLU A 297 -23.25 -2.30 1.01
C GLU A 297 -23.39 -0.82 0.58
N GLU A 298 -22.98 0.11 1.43
CA GLU A 298 -23.12 1.55 1.20
C GLU A 298 -21.80 2.19 0.74
N ARG A 299 -21.38 1.93 -0.51
CA ARG A 299 -20.51 2.89 -1.22
C ARG A 299 -21.39 3.99 -1.79
N VAL A 300 -21.02 5.25 -1.57
CA VAL A 300 -21.76 6.43 -2.08
C VAL A 300 -21.87 6.42 -3.61
N GLU A 301 -20.90 5.79 -4.29
CA GLU A 301 -20.78 5.73 -5.75
C GLU A 301 -21.87 4.89 -6.43
N SER A 302 -22.18 3.70 -5.90
CA SER A 302 -23.22 2.82 -6.45
C SER A 302 -24.64 3.40 -6.33
N LEU A 303 -24.81 4.40 -5.44
CA LEU A 303 -26.09 5.04 -5.16
C LEU A 303 -26.50 6.09 -6.22
N ILE A 304 -25.56 6.55 -7.06
CA ILE A 304 -25.80 7.64 -8.02
C ILE A 304 -26.14 7.09 -9.40
N GLU A 305 -25.48 6.02 -9.84
CA GLU A 305 -25.77 5.38 -11.12
C GLU A 305 -27.20 4.85 -11.18
N VAL A 306 -27.67 4.19 -10.10
CA VAL A 306 -29.03 3.63 -10.02
C VAL A 306 -30.10 4.72 -10.11
N THR A 307 -29.90 5.86 -9.43
CA THR A 307 -30.90 6.94 -9.41
C THR A 307 -31.01 7.69 -10.73
N SER A 308 -29.89 7.86 -11.46
CA SER A 308 -29.91 8.47 -12.79
C SER A 308 -30.64 7.58 -13.82
N ASP A 309 -30.33 6.29 -13.84
CA ASP A 309 -30.92 5.33 -14.80
C ASP A 309 -32.41 5.04 -14.53
N GLU A 310 -32.83 5.04 -13.26
CA GLU A 310 -34.23 4.84 -12.88
C GLU A 310 -35.10 6.06 -13.19
N LEU A 311 -34.58 7.27 -13.00
CA LEU A 311 -35.24 8.51 -13.42
C LEU A 311 -35.42 8.51 -14.95
N ASP A 312 -34.38 8.19 -15.71
CA ASP A 312 -34.47 8.11 -17.18
C ASP A 312 -35.47 7.04 -17.66
N ARG A 313 -35.53 5.88 -17.00
CA ARG A 313 -36.51 4.82 -17.30
C ARG A 313 -37.95 5.18 -16.96
N LEU A 314 -38.17 5.93 -15.88
CA LEU A 314 -39.52 6.39 -15.49
C LEU A 314 -40.03 7.47 -16.46
N TYR A 315 -39.15 8.37 -16.91
CA TYR A 315 -39.47 9.35 -17.96
C TYR A 315 -39.69 8.69 -19.33
N SER A 316 -38.92 7.65 -19.67
CA SER A 316 -39.03 6.97 -20.97
C SER A 316 -40.28 6.09 -21.11
N ARG A 317 -40.94 5.72 -20.00
CA ARG A 317 -42.09 4.78 -20.00
C ARG A 317 -43.47 5.44 -20.08
N GLY A 318 -43.58 6.77 -20.05
CA GLY A 318 -44.88 7.47 -20.24
C GLY A 318 -46.01 6.98 -19.32
N LEU A 319 -45.66 6.51 -18.13
CA LEU A 319 -46.53 5.73 -17.24
C LEU A 319 -47.38 6.62 -16.32
N TYR A 320 -47.97 7.69 -16.82
CA TYR A 320 -49.09 8.34 -16.12
C TYR A 320 -50.21 8.70 -17.09
N ALA A 321 -51.34 8.02 -16.88
CA ALA A 321 -52.61 8.33 -17.50
C ALA A 321 -53.10 9.70 -17.03
N ALA A 322 -53.63 10.49 -17.97
CA ALA A 322 -54.28 11.76 -17.70
C ALA A 322 -55.40 11.58 -16.66
N GLY A 323 -55.26 12.16 -15.47
CA GLY A 323 -56.27 12.08 -14.42
C GLY A 323 -56.00 12.94 -13.19
N GLU A 324 -54.85 12.78 -12.54
CA GLU A 324 -54.42 13.62 -11.41
C GLU A 324 -52.90 13.79 -11.52
N ALA A 325 -52.45 14.93 -12.02
CA ALA A 325 -51.03 15.26 -12.04
C ALA A 325 -50.64 15.63 -10.60
N GLN A 326 -50.05 14.68 -9.87
CA GLN A 326 -49.19 15.06 -8.76
C GLN A 326 -48.09 15.99 -9.31
N PRO A 327 -47.81 17.14 -8.68
CA PRO A 327 -46.71 18.00 -9.09
C PRO A 327 -45.40 17.20 -9.17
N LEU A 328 -44.58 17.48 -10.19
CA LEU A 328 -43.29 16.79 -10.41
C LEU A 328 -42.41 16.78 -9.15
N ASP A 329 -42.43 17.88 -8.39
CA ASP A 329 -41.68 18.03 -7.14
C ASP A 329 -42.16 17.06 -6.04
N GLU A 330 -43.47 16.77 -5.98
CA GLU A 330 -44.04 15.83 -5.02
C GLU A 330 -43.69 14.38 -5.39
N MET A 331 -43.68 14.06 -6.69
CA MET A 331 -43.24 12.74 -7.18
C MET A 331 -41.75 12.50 -6.94
N ALA A 332 -40.91 13.50 -7.22
CA ALA A 332 -39.47 13.43 -6.94
C ALA A 332 -39.21 13.20 -5.45
N HIS A 333 -39.91 13.94 -4.59
CA HIS A 333 -39.80 13.77 -3.14
C HIS A 333 -40.25 12.37 -2.68
N GLN A 334 -41.32 11.81 -3.27
CA GLN A 334 -41.76 10.45 -2.95
C GLN A 334 -40.73 9.38 -3.36
N ILE A 335 -40.07 9.53 -4.51
CA ILE A 335 -39.00 8.63 -4.96
C ILE A 335 -37.81 8.69 -3.99
N GLU A 336 -37.39 9.89 -3.58
CA GLU A 336 -36.34 10.07 -2.58
C GLU A 336 -36.68 9.37 -1.26
N VAL A 337 -37.92 9.53 -0.78
CA VAL A 337 -38.40 8.86 0.43
C VAL A 337 -38.36 7.33 0.27
N GLN A 338 -38.86 6.77 -0.84
CA GLN A 338 -38.82 5.32 -1.06
C GLN A 338 -37.39 4.77 -1.14
N ASN A 339 -36.48 5.50 -1.81
CA ASN A 339 -35.07 5.13 -1.89
C ASN A 339 -34.39 5.14 -0.51
N MET A 340 -34.70 6.14 0.32
CA MET A 340 -34.21 6.21 1.69
C MET A 340 -34.78 5.08 2.57
N LEU A 341 -36.04 4.70 2.37
CA LEU A 341 -36.67 3.58 3.08
C LEU A 341 -36.01 2.23 2.71
N ALA A 342 -35.71 2.01 1.43
CA ALA A 342 -35.06 0.78 0.96
C ALA A 342 -33.70 0.53 1.62
N ARG A 343 -33.00 1.59 2.07
CA ARG A 343 -31.69 1.51 2.73
C ARG A 343 -31.75 1.23 4.23
N VAL A 344 -32.94 1.32 4.83
CA VAL A 344 -33.08 1.11 6.27
C VAL A 344 -32.90 -0.37 6.64
N ASP A 345 -33.40 -1.28 5.81
CA ASP A 345 -33.42 -2.73 6.06
C ASP A 345 -32.24 -3.46 5.39
N LEU A 346 -31.09 -2.80 5.31
CA LEU A 346 -29.84 -3.43 4.85
C LEU A 346 -29.23 -4.30 5.97
N PRO A 347 -28.59 -5.44 5.64
CA PRO A 347 -27.89 -6.24 6.63
C PRO A 347 -26.82 -5.43 7.37
N MET A 348 -26.90 -5.41 8.69
CA MET A 348 -25.93 -4.80 9.59
C MET A 348 -24.72 -5.71 9.74
N THR A 349 -23.55 -5.10 9.74
CA THR A 349 -22.28 -5.83 9.70
C THR A 349 -21.32 -5.38 10.79
N ARG A 350 -21.52 -4.20 11.37
CA ARG A 350 -20.64 -3.63 12.40
C ARG A 350 -21.34 -2.59 13.27
N VAL A 351 -20.69 -2.25 14.38
CA VAL A 351 -20.99 -1.06 15.19
C VAL A 351 -19.90 -0.02 14.96
N GLU A 352 -20.31 1.23 14.75
CA GLU A 352 -19.43 2.38 14.65
C GLU A 352 -19.58 3.27 15.90
N VAL A 353 -18.45 3.69 16.47
CA VAL A 353 -18.36 4.52 17.69
C VAL A 353 -17.59 5.80 17.36
N ARG A 354 -18.23 6.97 17.51
CA ARG A 354 -17.73 8.29 17.03
C ARG A 354 -17.32 9.25 18.15
N THR A 355 -16.92 8.72 19.29
CA THR A 355 -16.72 9.47 20.53
C THR A 355 -15.33 10.08 20.71
N ASP A 356 -14.35 9.65 19.90
CA ASP A 356 -12.95 9.86 20.24
C ASP A 356 -12.40 11.17 19.67
N ASP A 357 -11.57 11.88 20.45
CA ASP A 357 -11.01 13.19 20.07
C ASP A 357 -9.89 13.11 19.01
N GLY A 358 -9.29 11.94 18.81
CA GLY A 358 -8.02 11.80 18.09
C GLY A 358 -6.82 12.32 18.88
N GLY A 359 -5.61 12.06 18.37
CA GLY A 359 -4.35 12.62 18.91
C GLY A 359 -3.91 12.11 20.28
N ASN A 360 -4.40 10.94 20.69
CA ASN A 360 -3.86 10.26 21.86
C ASN A 360 -2.53 9.57 21.49
N PRO A 361 -1.64 9.28 22.46
CA PRO A 361 -0.51 8.40 22.22
C PRO A 361 -0.98 7.00 21.78
N LEU A 362 -0.14 6.33 20.99
CA LEU A 362 -0.45 5.06 20.33
C LEU A 362 -1.01 4.00 21.31
N ASP A 363 -0.36 3.82 22.46
CA ASP A 363 -0.77 2.81 23.44
C ASP A 363 -2.16 3.10 24.03
N LEU A 364 -2.53 4.37 24.17
CA LEU A 364 -3.86 4.75 24.66
C LEU A 364 -4.93 4.60 23.57
N GLU A 365 -4.60 4.84 22.30
CA GLU A 365 -5.52 4.52 21.19
C GLU A 365 -5.77 3.02 21.09
N LEU A 366 -4.72 2.21 21.24
CA LEU A 366 -4.82 0.75 21.34
C LEU A 366 -5.71 0.33 22.51
N ALA A 367 -5.45 0.86 23.70
CA ALA A 367 -6.23 0.53 24.89
C ALA A 367 -7.73 0.86 24.71
N ASN A 368 -8.05 2.01 24.10
CA ASN A 368 -9.43 2.40 23.83
C ASN A 368 -10.11 1.51 22.78
N MET A 369 -9.41 1.13 21.71
CA MET A 369 -9.91 0.18 20.71
C MET A 369 -10.15 -1.20 21.33
N THR A 370 -9.18 -1.72 22.08
CA THR A 370 -9.26 -3.02 22.76
C THR A 370 -10.41 -3.04 23.78
N LEU A 371 -10.62 -1.96 24.55
CA LEU A 371 -11.76 -1.82 25.46
C LEU A 371 -13.09 -1.96 24.73
N LYS A 372 -13.28 -1.24 23.61
CA LYS A 372 -14.52 -1.28 22.83
C LYS A 372 -14.74 -2.67 22.22
N ASN A 373 -13.69 -3.31 21.73
CA ASN A 373 -13.76 -4.65 21.15
C ASN A 373 -14.15 -5.70 22.22
N LEU A 374 -13.48 -5.69 23.38
CA LEU A 374 -13.79 -6.57 24.51
C LEU A 374 -15.21 -6.37 25.05
N LEU A 375 -15.70 -5.12 25.11
CA LEU A 375 -17.09 -4.83 25.49
C LEU A 375 -18.07 -5.41 24.48
N THR A 376 -17.79 -5.30 23.18
CA THR A 376 -18.62 -5.89 22.12
C THR A 376 -18.69 -7.41 22.26
N MET A 377 -17.54 -8.06 22.49
CA MET A 377 -17.47 -9.49 22.74
C MET A 377 -18.20 -9.91 24.03
N ARG A 378 -18.03 -9.14 25.12
CA ARG A 378 -18.71 -9.39 26.40
C ARG A 378 -20.24 -9.28 26.25
N ILE A 379 -20.72 -8.27 25.53
CA ILE A 379 -22.14 -8.07 25.22
C ILE A 379 -22.71 -9.22 24.41
N TYR A 380 -21.94 -9.75 23.45
CA TYR A 380 -22.37 -10.88 22.64
C TYR A 380 -22.38 -12.20 23.44
N ALA A 381 -21.34 -12.43 24.23
CA ALA A 381 -21.12 -13.68 24.94
C ALA A 381 -22.05 -13.86 26.16
N ASP A 382 -22.43 -12.78 26.83
CA ASP A 382 -23.28 -12.81 28.01
C ASP A 382 -24.61 -12.11 27.76
N PRO A 383 -25.72 -12.87 27.66
CA PRO A 383 -27.02 -12.30 27.34
C PRO A 383 -27.55 -11.35 28.42
N GLU A 384 -27.03 -11.38 29.65
CA GLU A 384 -27.48 -10.52 30.77
C GLU A 384 -26.62 -9.25 30.94
N PHE A 385 -25.42 -9.22 30.36
CA PHE A 385 -24.48 -8.11 30.55
C PHE A 385 -25.05 -6.79 30.01
N ALA A 386 -24.98 -5.73 30.84
CA ALA A 386 -25.45 -4.38 30.54
C ALA A 386 -26.95 -4.23 30.17
N ARG A 387 -27.77 -5.30 30.23
CA ARG A 387 -29.17 -5.32 29.74
C ARG A 387 -30.12 -4.36 30.45
N ALA A 388 -29.73 -3.85 31.62
CA ALA A 388 -30.47 -2.79 32.31
C ALA A 388 -30.62 -1.52 31.46
N PHE A 389 -29.72 -1.28 30.49
CA PHE A 389 -29.84 -0.20 29.52
C PHE A 389 -30.77 -0.62 28.36
N ARG A 390 -32.00 -0.08 28.36
CA ARG A 390 -33.12 -0.43 27.49
C ARG A 390 -33.23 0.45 26.25
N TYR A 391 -32.50 1.57 26.22
CA TYR A 391 -32.61 2.62 25.18
C TYR A 391 -33.94 3.40 25.24
N ASP A 392 -34.63 3.39 26.36
CA ASP A 392 -35.88 4.15 26.49
C ASP A 392 -35.61 5.65 26.72
N SER A 393 -36.69 6.40 26.94
CA SER A 393 -36.60 7.86 27.12
C SER A 393 -35.74 8.27 28.31
N GLU A 394 -35.71 7.47 29.37
CA GLU A 394 -34.91 7.77 30.57
C GLU A 394 -33.44 7.45 30.34
N ASP A 395 -33.14 6.29 29.75
CA ASP A 395 -31.77 5.87 29.46
C ASP A 395 -31.07 6.82 28.49
N ILE A 396 -31.77 7.30 27.45
CA ILE A 396 -31.23 8.27 26.49
C ILE A 396 -31.00 9.63 27.14
N ARG A 397 -31.89 10.05 28.04
CA ARG A 397 -31.71 11.28 28.82
C ARG A 397 -30.47 11.18 29.71
N ILE A 398 -30.28 10.05 30.40
CA ILE A 398 -29.11 9.78 31.23
C ILE A 398 -27.84 9.74 30.36
N GLY A 399 -27.85 9.01 29.25
CA GLY A 399 -26.72 8.88 28.33
C GLY A 399 -26.19 10.23 27.87
N ARG A 400 -27.07 11.10 27.34
CA ARG A 400 -26.70 12.45 26.88
C ARG A 400 -26.14 13.34 28.00
N GLN A 401 -26.75 13.26 29.20
CA GLN A 401 -26.25 13.99 30.36
C GLN A 401 -24.85 13.51 30.76
N ASN A 402 -24.64 12.20 30.76
CA ASN A 402 -23.36 11.62 31.10
C ASN A 402 -22.27 11.96 30.07
N GLU A 403 -22.58 11.96 28.77
CA GLU A 403 -21.63 12.38 27.73
C GLU A 403 -21.23 13.83 27.88
N THR A 404 -22.19 14.71 28.16
CA THR A 404 -21.92 16.13 28.38
C THR A 404 -20.97 16.31 29.56
N ARG A 405 -21.24 15.62 30.67
CA ARG A 405 -20.37 15.66 31.87
C ARG A 405 -19.00 15.02 31.62
N ALA A 406 -18.93 13.94 30.86
CA ALA A 406 -17.68 13.31 30.48
C ALA A 406 -16.82 14.23 29.60
N ALA A 407 -17.44 14.93 28.64
CA ALA A 407 -16.75 15.91 27.80
C ALA A 407 -16.24 17.11 28.61
N GLN A 408 -16.98 17.52 29.66
CA GLN A 408 -16.60 18.61 30.56
C GLN A 408 -15.49 18.19 31.54
N ASP A 409 -15.73 17.17 32.35
CA ASP A 409 -14.91 16.85 33.53
C ASP A 409 -14.05 15.59 33.36
N GLY A 410 -14.13 14.90 32.22
CA GLY A 410 -13.38 13.68 31.92
C GLY A 410 -13.56 12.60 32.99
N LEU A 411 -12.44 12.05 33.47
CA LEU A 411 -12.43 11.00 34.50
C LEU A 411 -12.94 11.48 35.87
N ARG A 412 -13.02 12.80 36.11
CA ARG A 412 -13.55 13.38 37.34
C ARG A 412 -15.07 13.58 37.31
N ALA A 413 -15.71 13.36 36.15
CA ALA A 413 -17.14 13.56 35.97
C ALA A 413 -17.96 12.74 36.95
N LYS A 414 -18.92 13.39 37.61
CA LYS A 414 -19.97 12.72 38.41
C LYS A 414 -21.15 12.39 37.49
N ILE A 415 -21.26 11.14 37.07
CA ILE A 415 -22.31 10.67 36.16
C ILE A 415 -23.42 9.95 36.93
N SER A 416 -24.55 9.72 36.27
CA SER A 416 -25.55 8.77 36.74
C SER A 416 -25.23 7.41 36.14
N ASN A 417 -24.96 6.40 36.97
CA ASN A 417 -24.62 5.05 36.50
C ASN A 417 -25.70 4.56 35.52
N PRO A 418 -25.33 4.18 34.28
CA PRO A 418 -26.30 3.90 33.21
C PRO A 418 -27.18 2.67 33.46
N PHE A 419 -26.82 1.82 34.43
CA PHE A 419 -27.55 0.58 34.74
C PHE A 419 -28.40 0.69 36.00
N THR A 420 -28.09 1.62 36.91
CA THR A 420 -28.75 1.73 38.21
C THR A 420 -29.35 3.11 38.49
N GLY A 421 -29.00 4.12 37.69
CA GLY A 421 -29.35 5.53 37.89
C GLY A 421 -28.65 6.20 39.08
N LYS A 422 -27.88 5.46 39.89
CA LYS A 422 -27.19 6.00 41.07
C LYS A 422 -25.97 6.83 40.68
N PRO A 423 -25.63 7.91 41.43
CA PRO A 423 -24.41 8.67 41.17
C PRO A 423 -23.15 7.80 41.26
N ILE A 424 -22.23 7.96 40.32
CA ILE A 424 -20.90 7.33 40.30
C ILE A 424 -19.88 8.29 39.65
N ILE A 425 -18.62 8.22 40.06
CA ILE A 425 -17.55 8.98 39.39
C ILE A 425 -17.08 8.19 38.17
N MET A 426 -16.77 8.87 37.06
CA MET A 426 -16.35 8.23 35.81
C MET A 426 -15.16 7.27 36.00
N ARG A 427 -14.17 7.65 36.82
CA ARG A 427 -13.05 6.77 37.17
C ARG A 427 -13.48 5.46 37.86
N ASP A 428 -14.49 5.50 38.73
CA ASP A 428 -15.01 4.29 39.38
C ASP A 428 -15.83 3.45 38.40
N PHE A 429 -16.52 4.10 37.46
CA PHE A 429 -17.21 3.39 36.37
C PHE A 429 -16.22 2.71 35.41
N LEU A 430 -15.08 3.36 35.09
CA LEU A 430 -13.98 2.75 34.35
C LEU A 430 -13.42 1.53 35.10
N ARG A 431 -13.14 1.67 36.41
CA ARG A 431 -12.65 0.57 37.26
C ARG A 431 -13.57 -0.63 37.19
N TRP A 432 -14.86 -0.42 37.42
CA TRP A 432 -15.86 -1.48 37.33
C TRP A 432 -15.90 -2.10 35.93
N THR A 433 -15.84 -1.29 34.87
CA THR A 433 -15.85 -1.78 33.48
C THR A 433 -14.64 -2.68 33.20
N LEU A 434 -13.44 -2.28 33.64
CA LEU A 434 -12.22 -3.08 33.49
C LEU A 434 -12.32 -4.39 34.28
N GLU A 435 -12.88 -4.37 35.49
CA GLU A 435 -13.11 -5.59 36.30
C GLU A 435 -14.06 -6.57 35.61
N GLU A 436 -15.12 -6.09 34.95
CA GLU A 436 -16.10 -6.93 34.25
C GLU A 436 -15.56 -7.60 32.98
N ILE A 437 -14.63 -6.96 32.27
CA ILE A 437 -14.04 -7.50 31.05
C ILE A 437 -12.72 -8.25 31.30
N ARG A 438 -12.08 -8.05 32.45
CA ARG A 438 -10.78 -8.64 32.79
C ARG A 438 -10.70 -10.15 32.54
N PRO A 439 -11.66 -10.98 32.98
CA PRO A 439 -11.58 -12.42 32.74
C PRO A 439 -11.55 -12.80 31.25
N LEU A 440 -12.24 -12.01 30.41
CA LEU A 440 -12.22 -12.21 28.96
C LEU A 440 -10.90 -11.72 28.34
N ALA A 441 -10.42 -10.55 28.77
CA ALA A 441 -9.17 -9.98 28.30
C ALA A 441 -7.97 -10.88 28.63
N GLU A 442 -7.91 -11.43 29.84
CA GLU A 442 -6.87 -12.40 30.24
C GLU A 442 -6.98 -13.70 29.45
N ALA A 443 -8.19 -14.17 29.14
CA ALA A 443 -8.39 -15.38 28.33
C ALA A 443 -8.04 -15.20 26.83
N LEU A 444 -7.94 -13.95 26.36
CA LEU A 444 -7.56 -13.58 24.99
C LEU A 444 -6.14 -13.01 24.90
N ASP A 445 -5.39 -12.99 26.01
CA ASP A 445 -4.06 -12.36 26.09
C ASP A 445 -4.03 -10.86 25.72
N GLN A 446 -5.13 -10.14 25.98
CA GLN A 446 -5.34 -8.73 25.63
C GLN A 446 -5.30 -7.78 26.84
N TRP A 447 -5.04 -8.28 28.05
CA TRP A 447 -5.05 -7.45 29.26
C TRP A 447 -3.94 -6.38 29.28
N GLU A 448 -2.75 -6.70 28.74
CA GLU A 448 -1.62 -5.77 28.69
C GLU A 448 -1.92 -4.53 27.82
N ASP A 449 -2.69 -4.69 26.74
CA ASP A 449 -3.12 -3.57 25.89
C ASP A 449 -3.95 -2.54 26.68
N LEU A 450 -4.60 -2.93 27.79
CA LEU A 450 -5.43 -2.05 28.61
C LEU A 450 -4.62 -1.27 29.67
N HIS A 451 -3.29 -1.43 29.72
CA HIS A 451 -2.45 -0.80 30.74
C HIS A 451 -2.68 0.71 30.92
N PRO A 452 -2.75 1.54 29.85
CA PRO A 452 -3.03 2.98 29.99
C PRO A 452 -4.34 3.29 30.71
N LEU A 453 -5.37 2.46 30.53
CA LEU A 453 -6.65 2.64 31.22
C LEU A 453 -6.58 2.22 32.70
N THR A 454 -5.75 1.22 33.03
CA THR A 454 -5.49 0.86 34.44
C THR A 454 -4.73 1.96 35.18
N GLU A 455 -3.81 2.66 34.51
CA GLU A 455 -3.14 3.84 35.07
C GLU A 455 -4.12 4.98 35.35
N MET A 456 -5.06 5.23 34.42
CA MET A 456 -6.13 6.22 34.62
C MET A 456 -7.03 5.89 35.83
N VAL A 457 -7.30 4.61 36.06
CA VAL A 457 -8.00 4.12 37.27
C VAL A 457 -7.17 4.35 38.55
N ALA A 458 -5.85 4.21 38.46
CA ALA A 458 -4.92 4.49 39.55
C ALA A 458 -4.70 5.99 39.81
N GLY A 459 -5.26 6.86 38.98
CA GLY A 459 -5.19 8.33 39.14
C GLY A 459 -4.38 9.04 38.07
N GLY A 460 -3.87 8.31 37.06
CA GLY A 460 -3.21 8.89 35.89
C GLY A 460 -4.09 9.88 35.11
N PRO A 461 -3.50 10.88 34.45
CA PRO A 461 -4.21 11.85 33.63
C PRO A 461 -4.62 11.26 32.26
N ASN A 462 -5.68 11.80 31.66
CA ASN A 462 -5.92 11.62 30.22
C ASN A 462 -5.11 12.62 29.39
N THR A 463 -5.18 12.52 28.06
CA THR A 463 -4.40 13.38 27.15
C THR A 463 -4.75 14.85 27.31
N ALA A 464 -6.03 15.20 27.45
CA ALA A 464 -6.44 16.58 27.70
C ALA A 464 -5.87 17.15 29.01
N ASP A 465 -5.82 16.35 30.09
CA ASP A 465 -5.19 16.76 31.35
C ASP A 465 -3.66 16.97 31.18
N ARG A 466 -2.99 16.14 30.38
CA ARG A 466 -1.55 16.30 30.06
C ARG A 466 -1.28 17.56 29.24
N LEU A 467 -2.04 17.78 28.17
CA LEU A 467 -1.95 18.99 27.34
C LEU A 467 -2.23 20.25 28.16
N ARG A 468 -3.21 20.18 29.08
CA ARG A 468 -3.49 21.27 30.01
C ARG A 468 -2.32 21.57 30.94
N ALA A 469 -1.70 20.54 31.51
CA ALA A 469 -0.53 20.71 32.35
C ALA A 469 0.66 21.30 31.57
N GLN A 470 0.90 20.82 30.34
CA GLN A 470 1.97 21.30 29.46
C GLN A 470 1.81 22.78 29.12
N ALA A 471 0.63 23.20 28.68
CA ALA A 471 0.36 24.61 28.36
C ALA A 471 0.47 25.50 29.61
N ARG A 472 -0.12 25.09 30.75
CA ARG A 472 -0.04 25.86 32.01
C ARG A 472 1.38 26.02 32.54
N ALA A 473 2.25 25.05 32.31
CA ALA A 473 3.66 25.17 32.66
C ALA A 473 4.36 26.34 31.93
N LYS A 474 3.84 26.77 30.77
CA LYS A 474 4.38 27.86 29.95
C LYS A 474 3.67 29.20 30.20
N ILE A 475 2.34 29.19 30.34
CA ILE A 475 1.53 30.42 30.41
C ILE A 475 1.16 30.85 31.85
N GLY A 476 1.39 30.00 32.86
CA GLY A 476 1.06 30.29 34.25
C GLY A 476 -0.45 30.21 34.55
N GLU A 477 -0.99 31.23 35.24
CA GLU A 477 -2.42 31.31 35.59
C GLU A 477 -3.30 31.92 34.48
N GLY A 478 -2.71 32.37 33.38
CA GLY A 478 -3.45 32.84 32.20
C GLY A 478 -4.19 31.70 31.50
N ASP A 479 -5.23 32.04 30.76
CA ASP A 479 -6.00 31.10 29.93
C ASP A 479 -5.72 31.24 28.43
N GLU A 480 -5.11 32.34 27.99
CA GLU A 480 -4.68 32.54 26.61
C GLU A 480 -3.37 31.78 26.33
N VAL A 481 -3.38 30.95 25.29
CA VAL A 481 -2.24 30.19 24.82
C VAL A 481 -1.60 30.96 23.65
N PRO A 482 -0.38 31.52 23.82
CA PRO A 482 0.33 32.18 22.73
C PRO A 482 0.57 31.23 21.55
N LEU A 483 0.62 31.77 20.34
CA LEU A 483 0.84 31.01 19.12
C LEU A 483 2.09 30.13 19.22
N GLU A 484 3.19 30.66 19.76
CA GLU A 484 4.47 29.94 19.89
C GLU A 484 4.36 28.73 20.82
N VAL A 485 3.56 28.84 21.89
CA VAL A 485 3.31 27.74 22.83
C VAL A 485 2.43 26.68 22.18
N PHE A 486 1.42 27.10 21.41
CA PHE A 486 0.53 26.17 20.74
C PHE A 486 1.24 25.45 19.57
N GLN A 487 2.08 26.15 18.82
CA GLN A 487 3.00 25.57 17.83
C GLN A 487 3.92 24.52 18.47
N GLU A 488 4.53 24.82 19.62
CA GLU A 488 5.36 23.83 20.34
C GLU A 488 4.56 22.56 20.70
N ILE A 489 3.27 22.69 21.05
CA ILE A 489 2.40 21.53 21.33
C ILE A 489 2.14 20.71 20.06
N VAL A 490 1.80 21.37 18.94
CA VAL A 490 1.58 20.72 17.64
C VAL A 490 2.84 19.99 17.19
N GLU A 491 3.99 20.65 17.20
CA GLU A 491 5.26 20.06 16.77
C GLU A 491 5.71 18.88 17.64
N ASN A 492 5.46 18.94 18.96
CA ASN A 492 5.73 17.81 19.84
C ASN A 492 4.84 16.61 19.52
N HIS A 493 3.58 16.84 19.16
CA HIS A 493 2.67 15.79 18.74
C HIS A 493 3.11 15.14 17.41
N GLU A 494 3.50 15.94 16.41
CA GLU A 494 4.06 15.44 15.14
C GLU A 494 5.32 14.60 15.37
N LYS A 495 6.17 15.02 16.31
CA LYS A 495 7.36 14.26 16.71
C LYS A 495 7.01 12.95 17.41
N GLU A 496 5.99 12.94 18.27
CA GLU A 496 5.49 11.72 18.91
C GLU A 496 4.97 10.73 17.86
N ILE A 497 4.19 11.19 16.88
CA ILE A 497 3.75 10.37 15.73
C ILE A 497 4.95 9.75 15.00
N SER A 498 5.97 10.54 14.69
CA SER A 498 7.18 10.04 14.03
C SER A 498 7.86 8.92 14.82
N GLN A 499 8.06 9.12 16.12
CA GLN A 499 8.70 8.13 17.00
C GLN A 499 7.86 6.85 17.14
N GLU A 500 6.54 6.97 17.17
CA GLU A 500 5.62 5.84 17.21
C GLU A 500 5.65 5.04 15.91
N ILE A 501 5.69 5.69 14.75
CA ILE A 501 5.82 5.02 13.45
C ILE A 501 7.15 4.27 13.35
N GLU A 502 8.24 4.84 13.86
CA GLU A 502 9.52 4.13 13.94
C GLU A 502 9.44 2.86 14.80
N LYS A 503 8.77 2.92 15.96
CA LYS A 503 8.51 1.75 16.81
C LYS A 503 7.65 0.71 16.10
N ILE A 504 6.61 1.15 15.38
CA ILE A 504 5.75 0.30 14.56
C ILE A 504 6.61 -0.42 13.52
N ALA A 505 7.34 0.33 12.68
CA ALA A 505 8.19 -0.23 11.62
C ALA A 505 9.24 -1.21 12.16
N SER A 506 9.76 -0.98 13.36
CA SER A 506 10.73 -1.86 14.02
C SER A 506 10.12 -3.15 14.59
N SER A 507 8.82 -3.16 14.88
CA SER A 507 8.15 -4.29 15.54
C SER A 507 7.34 -5.19 14.60
N VAL A 508 6.91 -4.68 13.43
CA VAL A 508 6.01 -5.41 12.50
C VAL A 508 6.54 -6.78 12.06
N ALA A 509 7.86 -6.95 11.96
CA ALA A 509 8.46 -8.24 11.61
C ALA A 509 8.21 -9.34 12.66
N LEU A 510 7.93 -8.98 13.91
CA LEU A 510 7.68 -9.90 15.03
C LEU A 510 6.21 -10.32 15.16
N TRP A 511 5.35 -9.89 14.23
CA TRP A 511 3.91 -10.05 14.37
C TRP A 511 3.41 -11.25 13.58
N ASP A 512 2.72 -12.17 14.23
CA ASP A 512 2.23 -13.37 13.52
C ASP A 512 0.87 -13.14 12.84
N ASP A 513 0.03 -12.27 13.39
CA ASP A 513 -1.39 -12.26 13.07
C ASP A 513 -1.76 -11.56 11.75
N GLU A 514 -1.05 -10.48 11.37
CA GLU A 514 -1.37 -9.66 10.17
C GLU A 514 -0.12 -8.93 9.59
N LYS A 515 1.10 -9.46 9.81
CA LYS A 515 2.35 -8.82 9.33
C LYS A 515 2.40 -8.55 7.84
N GLU A 516 1.73 -9.37 7.03
CA GLU A 516 1.78 -9.23 5.58
C GLU A 516 1.02 -7.98 5.12
N LYS A 517 -0.17 -7.71 5.67
CA LYS A 517 -0.94 -6.48 5.37
C LYS A 517 -0.18 -5.22 5.78
N LEU A 518 0.19 -5.14 7.06
CA LEU A 518 0.82 -3.93 7.61
C LEU A 518 2.25 -3.75 7.09
N GLY A 519 2.98 -4.85 6.91
CA GLY A 519 4.32 -4.85 6.32
C GLY A 519 4.31 -4.42 4.85
N ASP A 520 3.33 -4.84 4.06
CA ASP A 520 3.20 -4.38 2.67
C ASP A 520 2.96 -2.86 2.59
N VAL A 521 2.06 -2.34 3.42
CA VAL A 521 1.81 -0.88 3.51
C VAL A 521 3.09 -0.12 3.88
N LEU A 522 3.82 -0.56 4.91
CA LEU A 522 5.08 0.07 5.31
C LEU A 522 6.14 0.03 4.22
N ASN A 523 6.30 -1.11 3.54
CA ASN A 523 7.31 -1.26 2.49
C ASN A 523 7.03 -0.35 1.28
N ARG A 524 5.76 -0.24 0.87
CA ARG A 524 5.34 0.69 -0.20
C ARG A 524 5.61 2.14 0.19
N LEU A 525 5.24 2.52 1.42
CA LEU A 525 5.45 3.88 1.92
C LEU A 525 6.94 4.23 2.08
N ARG A 526 7.77 3.26 2.48
CA ARG A 526 9.22 3.42 2.57
C ARG A 526 9.84 3.77 1.22
N SER A 527 9.46 3.04 0.16
CA SER A 527 9.90 3.34 -1.21
C SER A 527 9.59 4.79 -1.61
N HIS A 528 8.39 5.26 -1.27
CA HIS A 528 8.00 6.65 -1.54
C HIS A 528 8.77 7.68 -0.68
N ALA A 529 9.01 7.39 0.60
CA ALA A 529 9.76 8.25 1.51
C ALA A 529 11.27 8.29 1.18
N HIS A 530 11.81 7.26 0.52
CA HIS A 530 13.21 7.23 0.09
C HIS A 530 13.54 8.37 -0.89
N LYS A 531 12.57 8.72 -1.76
CA LYS A 531 12.71 9.78 -2.77
C LYS A 531 12.93 11.18 -2.20
N ASP A 532 12.66 11.39 -0.91
CA ASP A 532 12.85 12.68 -0.23
C ASP A 532 13.78 12.52 0.97
N ALA A 533 15.01 13.01 0.86
CA ALA A 533 16.01 12.92 1.92
C ALA A 533 15.65 13.69 3.19
N GLN A 534 14.67 14.59 3.14
CA GLN A 534 14.22 15.41 4.28
C GLN A 534 12.84 15.01 4.80
N ALA A 535 12.25 13.92 4.26
CA ALA A 535 10.95 13.41 4.70
C ALA A 535 10.95 13.22 6.23
N PRO A 536 9.97 13.80 6.95
CA PRO A 536 9.91 13.71 8.41
C PRO A 536 9.76 12.27 8.88
N ILE A 537 9.17 11.38 8.07
CA ILE A 537 8.96 9.97 8.41
C ILE A 537 9.53 9.08 7.31
N ARG A 538 10.33 8.09 7.72
CA ARG A 538 10.98 7.14 6.80
C ARG A 538 10.26 5.82 6.61
N PHE A 539 9.40 5.43 7.55
CA PHE A 539 8.77 4.09 7.57
C PHE A 539 9.79 2.93 7.58
N SER A 540 11.02 3.20 8.03
CA SER A 540 12.10 2.23 8.16
C SER A 540 12.28 1.83 9.63
N PRO A 541 12.67 0.57 9.91
CA PRO A 541 13.07 0.17 11.24
C PRO A 541 14.35 0.92 11.65
N GLN A 542 14.56 1.13 12.95
CA GLN A 542 15.86 1.59 13.43
C GLN A 542 16.93 0.53 13.13
N GLN A 543 18.08 0.95 12.60
CA GLN A 543 19.22 0.07 12.29
C GLN A 543 19.64 -0.80 13.50
N GLU A 544 19.53 -0.25 14.72
CA GLU A 544 19.86 -0.95 15.97
C GLU A 544 18.81 -2.00 16.39
N ASN A 545 17.61 -1.98 15.81
CA ASN A 545 16.48 -2.89 16.10
C ASN A 545 16.22 -3.90 14.98
N LEU A 546 17.08 -3.97 13.95
CA LEU A 546 17.06 -5.09 13.03
C LEU A 546 17.35 -6.35 13.84
N ILE A 547 16.28 -7.10 14.14
CA ILE A 547 16.36 -8.41 14.75
C ILE A 547 17.40 -9.18 13.95
N ASN A 548 18.49 -9.60 14.61
CA ASN A 548 19.38 -10.60 14.05
C ASN A 548 18.53 -11.86 13.88
N ILE A 549 17.93 -12.02 12.71
CA ILE A 549 17.27 -13.27 12.35
C ILE A 549 18.41 -14.30 12.28
N GLU A 550 18.45 -15.18 13.29
CA GLU A 550 19.39 -16.29 13.30
C GLU A 550 18.85 -17.36 12.33
N TYR A 551 19.51 -17.48 11.19
CA TYR A 551 19.25 -18.56 10.24
C TYR A 551 20.08 -19.79 10.65
N PRO A 552 19.55 -21.02 10.44
CA PRO A 552 20.27 -22.24 10.76
C PRO A 552 21.53 -22.43 9.92
N ASP A 553 21.52 -21.95 8.67
CA ASP A 553 22.65 -21.95 7.74
C ASP A 553 22.49 -20.85 6.68
N THR A 554 23.56 -20.64 5.89
CA THR A 554 23.62 -19.64 4.81
C THR A 554 22.59 -19.91 3.71
N THR A 555 22.33 -21.18 3.39
CA THR A 555 21.33 -21.55 2.37
C THR A 555 19.94 -21.09 2.78
N SER A 556 19.56 -21.32 4.04
CA SER A 556 18.26 -20.94 4.59
C SER A 556 18.07 -19.42 4.62
N GLU A 557 19.14 -18.67 4.91
CA GLU A 557 19.12 -17.21 4.80
C GLU A 557 18.88 -16.74 3.36
N ILE A 558 19.63 -17.31 2.40
CA ILE A 558 19.51 -16.94 0.98
C ILE A 558 18.10 -17.27 0.46
N VAL A 559 17.56 -18.44 0.81
CA VAL A 559 16.21 -18.85 0.40
C VAL A 559 15.13 -17.94 0.99
N ASP A 560 15.25 -17.55 2.26
CA ASP A 560 14.32 -16.59 2.88
C ASP A 560 14.40 -15.21 2.19
N LEU A 561 15.62 -14.71 1.97
CA LEU A 561 15.83 -13.42 1.31
C LEU A 561 15.31 -13.43 -0.14
N ALA A 562 15.57 -14.51 -0.89
CA ALA A 562 15.04 -14.72 -2.23
C ALA A 562 13.51 -14.78 -2.23
N SER A 563 12.92 -15.51 -1.29
CA SER A 563 11.46 -15.59 -1.12
C SER A 563 10.84 -14.22 -0.85
N ARG A 564 11.47 -13.41 -0.01
CA ARG A 564 11.01 -12.03 0.26
C ARG A 564 11.09 -11.14 -0.97
N LEU A 565 12.14 -11.27 -1.79
CA LEU A 565 12.25 -10.58 -3.09
C LEU A 565 11.21 -11.07 -4.11
N ILE A 566 10.93 -12.37 -4.17
CA ILE A 566 9.94 -12.97 -5.10
C ILE A 566 8.53 -12.45 -4.78
N ARG A 567 8.19 -12.25 -3.50
CA ARG A 567 6.91 -11.64 -3.08
C ARG A 567 6.71 -10.21 -3.56
N ILE A 568 7.75 -9.54 -4.05
CA ILE A 568 7.65 -8.23 -4.67
C ILE A 568 7.47 -8.43 -6.18
N PRO A 569 6.26 -8.19 -6.74
CA PRO A 569 5.98 -8.37 -8.15
C PRO A 569 6.56 -7.23 -9.01
N SER A 570 7.88 -7.15 -9.08
CA SER A 570 8.67 -6.17 -9.83
C SER A 570 8.61 -6.41 -11.35
N VAL A 571 7.39 -6.40 -11.90
CA VAL A 571 7.12 -6.80 -13.29
C VAL A 571 7.53 -5.71 -14.29
N THR A 572 8.34 -6.10 -15.26
CA THR A 572 8.75 -5.33 -16.45
C THR A 572 8.42 -6.14 -17.72
N ALA A 573 8.79 -5.63 -18.90
CA ALA A 573 8.61 -6.29 -20.19
C ALA A 573 7.16 -6.68 -20.53
N SER A 574 6.20 -5.91 -20.01
CA SER A 574 4.77 -6.12 -20.18
C SER A 574 4.07 -4.79 -20.50
N PRO A 575 2.94 -4.79 -21.24
CA PRO A 575 2.11 -3.60 -21.43
C PRO A 575 1.67 -2.95 -20.12
N THR A 576 1.63 -3.71 -19.03
CA THR A 576 1.28 -3.26 -17.69
C THR A 576 2.43 -3.49 -16.71
N GLU A 577 3.53 -2.75 -16.90
CA GLU A 577 4.66 -2.75 -15.95
C GLU A 577 4.22 -2.32 -14.54
N ARG A 578 4.85 -2.91 -13.52
CA ARG A 578 4.59 -2.61 -12.10
C ARG A 578 5.74 -1.79 -11.53
N LEU A 579 5.94 -0.58 -12.06
CA LEU A 579 7.11 0.25 -11.72
C LEU A 579 7.25 0.52 -10.21
N ASP A 580 6.16 0.78 -9.50
CA ASP A 580 6.21 0.96 -8.04
C ASP A 580 6.78 -0.26 -7.31
N GLU A 581 6.53 -1.46 -7.83
CA GLU A 581 7.03 -2.72 -7.29
C GLU A 581 8.50 -2.97 -7.66
N VAL A 582 8.95 -2.50 -8.83
CA VAL A 582 10.37 -2.44 -9.20
C VAL A 582 11.14 -1.52 -8.24
N HIS A 583 10.61 -0.32 -7.97
CA HIS A 583 11.15 0.61 -6.99
C HIS A 583 11.13 0.02 -5.57
N ARG A 584 10.07 -0.70 -5.21
CA ARG A 584 9.97 -1.40 -3.91
C ARG A 584 11.04 -2.48 -3.75
N ALA A 585 11.30 -3.27 -4.79
CA ALA A 585 12.38 -4.26 -4.79
C ALA A 585 13.75 -3.59 -4.62
N ALA A 586 13.98 -2.47 -5.33
CA ALA A 586 15.22 -1.72 -5.23
C ALA A 586 15.47 -1.17 -3.81
N VAL A 587 14.45 -0.54 -3.19
CA VAL A 587 14.55 -0.04 -1.81
C VAL A 587 14.74 -1.16 -0.80
N PHE A 588 14.08 -2.31 -0.99
CA PHE A 588 14.30 -3.49 -0.15
C PHE A 588 15.76 -3.96 -0.17
N ILE A 589 16.36 -4.02 -1.37
CA ILE A 589 17.77 -4.41 -1.55
C ILE A 589 18.69 -3.37 -0.93
N TYR A 590 18.46 -2.08 -1.21
CA TYR A 590 19.20 -0.96 -0.66
C TYR A 590 19.23 -0.99 0.87
N ASP A 591 18.06 -1.08 1.51
CA ASP A 591 17.93 -1.12 2.97
C ASP A 591 18.69 -2.30 3.57
N TYR A 592 18.53 -3.50 2.99
CA TYR A 592 19.22 -4.69 3.48
C TYR A 592 20.74 -4.50 3.46
N LEU A 593 21.28 -4.00 2.35
CA LEU A 593 22.72 -3.85 2.19
C LEU A 593 23.29 -2.73 3.06
N GLN A 594 22.61 -1.57 3.08
CA GLN A 594 23.00 -0.42 3.88
C GLN A 594 22.94 -0.76 5.38
N SER A 595 21.90 -1.48 5.83
CA SER A 595 21.77 -1.87 7.23
C SER A 595 22.85 -2.84 7.70
N HIS A 596 23.47 -3.57 6.77
CA HIS A 596 24.61 -4.44 7.04
C HIS A 596 25.97 -3.75 6.88
N GLY A 597 25.98 -2.46 6.53
CA GLY A 597 27.19 -1.62 6.47
C GLY A 597 27.90 -1.58 5.11
N LEU A 598 27.29 -2.10 4.04
CA LEU A 598 27.85 -1.99 2.68
C LEU A 598 27.66 -0.57 2.13
N GLN A 599 28.58 -0.15 1.25
CA GLN A 599 28.42 1.10 0.51
C GLN A 599 27.50 0.84 -0.67
N VAL A 600 26.39 1.58 -0.75
CA VAL A 600 25.42 1.46 -1.84
C VAL A 600 25.25 2.83 -2.48
N ARG A 601 25.63 2.93 -3.75
CA ARG A 601 25.33 4.07 -4.59
C ARG A 601 24.04 3.77 -5.37
N PHE A 602 22.99 4.51 -5.08
CA PHE A 602 21.65 4.27 -5.60
C PHE A 602 21.31 5.24 -6.73
N PHE A 603 20.83 4.72 -7.86
CA PHE A 603 20.44 5.47 -9.04
C PHE A 603 18.92 5.33 -9.24
N ASP A 604 18.14 6.18 -8.58
CA ASP A 604 16.67 6.11 -8.50
C ASP A 604 15.95 7.33 -9.12
N GLN A 605 16.69 8.16 -9.85
CA GLN A 605 16.21 9.43 -10.41
C GLN A 605 15.46 9.28 -11.74
N GLU A 606 15.51 8.10 -12.34
CA GLU A 606 14.94 7.79 -13.65
C GLU A 606 13.80 6.75 -13.53
N LYS A 607 13.22 6.37 -14.67
CA LYS A 607 12.09 5.42 -14.73
C LYS A 607 12.38 4.11 -13.98
N TYR A 608 13.56 3.54 -14.20
CA TYR A 608 13.99 2.30 -13.56
C TYR A 608 15.16 2.55 -12.61
N PRO A 609 15.13 1.98 -11.39
CA PRO A 609 16.22 2.11 -10.46
C PRO A 609 17.36 1.14 -10.77
N SER A 610 18.58 1.54 -10.45
CA SER A 610 19.75 0.67 -10.39
C SER A 610 20.65 1.03 -9.21
N MET A 611 21.64 0.18 -8.91
CA MET A 611 22.56 0.42 -7.80
C MET A 611 23.92 -0.19 -8.04
N LEU A 612 24.95 0.47 -7.52
CA LEU A 612 26.32 -0.04 -7.40
C LEU A 612 26.64 -0.26 -5.92
N ILE A 613 26.95 -1.50 -5.56
CA ILE A 613 27.28 -1.94 -4.21
C ILE A 613 28.78 -2.22 -4.15
N SER A 614 29.45 -1.71 -3.13
CA SER A 614 30.86 -1.98 -2.90
C SER A 614 31.22 -2.18 -1.43
N PHE A 615 32.33 -2.87 -1.20
CA PHE A 615 33.03 -2.81 0.08
C PHE A 615 33.62 -1.42 0.29
N PRO A 616 33.91 -0.99 1.54
CA PRO A 616 34.59 0.27 1.80
C PRO A 616 35.83 0.49 0.93
N GLY A 617 35.78 1.49 0.04
CA GLY A 617 36.87 1.82 -0.89
C GLY A 617 36.99 0.90 -2.11
N GLY A 618 35.97 0.07 -2.38
CA GLY A 618 35.93 -0.90 -3.47
C GLY A 618 35.01 -0.53 -4.64
N GLU A 619 34.59 0.74 -4.75
CA GLU A 619 33.68 1.19 -5.82
C GLU A 619 34.30 0.97 -7.22
N GLU A 620 35.62 1.11 -7.34
CA GLU A 620 36.39 0.90 -8.59
C GLU A 620 37.06 -0.49 -8.66
N ALA A 621 36.41 -1.51 -8.10
CA ALA A 621 36.93 -2.88 -8.12
C ALA A 621 37.10 -3.42 -9.57
N PRO A 622 38.19 -4.14 -9.89
CA PRO A 622 38.41 -4.67 -11.24
C PRO A 622 37.38 -5.73 -11.68
N VAL A 623 36.67 -6.35 -10.73
CA VAL A 623 35.63 -7.35 -10.99
C VAL A 623 34.28 -6.77 -10.62
N MET A 624 33.36 -6.75 -11.59
CA MET A 624 31.96 -6.39 -11.36
C MET A 624 31.07 -7.61 -11.52
N LEU A 625 30.38 -7.98 -10.44
CA LEU A 625 29.23 -8.88 -10.51
C LEU A 625 28.01 -8.08 -10.97
N SER A 626 27.10 -8.72 -11.69
CA SER A 626 25.84 -8.09 -12.11
C SER A 626 24.65 -9.02 -11.89
N GLY A 627 23.50 -8.43 -11.62
CA GLY A 627 22.22 -9.12 -11.64
C GLY A 627 21.04 -8.16 -11.78
N HIS A 628 19.84 -8.70 -11.91
CA HIS A 628 18.63 -7.91 -12.02
C HIS A 628 17.54 -8.36 -11.04
N PHE A 629 16.66 -7.43 -10.69
CA PHE A 629 15.58 -7.67 -9.74
C PHE A 629 14.19 -7.40 -10.32
N ASP A 630 14.10 -6.95 -11.57
CA ASP A 630 12.87 -7.00 -12.35
C ASP A 630 12.60 -8.41 -12.88
N VAL A 631 11.35 -8.68 -13.23
CA VAL A 631 10.89 -9.99 -13.70
C VAL A 631 9.86 -9.81 -14.80
N VAL A 632 9.72 -10.78 -15.70
CA VAL A 632 8.60 -10.79 -16.66
C VAL A 632 7.24 -11.04 -15.99
N GLU A 633 6.17 -10.85 -16.76
CA GLU A 633 4.79 -11.14 -16.34
C GLU A 633 4.64 -12.57 -15.82
N PRO A 634 3.88 -12.79 -14.73
CA PRO A 634 3.64 -14.13 -14.23
C PRO A 634 2.71 -14.92 -15.16
N GLU A 635 2.86 -16.24 -15.16
CA GLU A 635 1.98 -17.17 -15.88
C GLU A 635 1.55 -18.31 -14.93
N PRO A 636 0.24 -18.59 -14.76
CA PRO A 636 -0.90 -17.91 -15.37
C PRO A 636 -1.30 -16.60 -14.66
N ASP A 637 -0.88 -16.41 -13.40
CA ASP A 637 -1.32 -15.30 -12.55
C ASP A 637 -0.34 -15.03 -11.40
N ASP A 638 -0.68 -14.07 -10.55
CA ASP A 638 0.12 -13.61 -9.40
C ASP A 638 0.40 -14.69 -8.34
N SER A 639 -0.12 -15.92 -8.47
CA SER A 639 0.29 -17.05 -7.61
C SER A 639 1.80 -17.31 -7.67
N GLN A 640 2.49 -16.98 -8.77
CA GLN A 640 3.94 -17.09 -8.85
C GLN A 640 4.70 -16.12 -7.92
N PHE A 641 4.04 -15.11 -7.35
CA PHE A 641 4.61 -14.23 -6.31
C PHE A 641 4.37 -14.75 -4.88
N LYS A 642 3.84 -15.98 -4.73
CA LYS A 642 3.71 -16.68 -3.45
C LYS A 642 4.74 -17.83 -3.42
N PRO A 643 6.01 -17.54 -3.08
CA PRO A 643 7.04 -18.55 -3.16
C PRO A 643 6.79 -19.68 -2.16
N TYR A 644 7.08 -20.90 -2.58
CA TYR A 644 7.02 -22.09 -1.76
C TYR A 644 8.18 -23.03 -2.09
N ILE A 645 8.53 -23.88 -1.14
CA ILE A 645 9.53 -24.93 -1.34
C ILE A 645 8.77 -26.23 -1.58
N GLU A 646 9.11 -26.91 -2.68
CA GLU A 646 8.66 -28.26 -2.97
C GLU A 646 9.88 -29.06 -3.43
N ASP A 647 10.15 -30.16 -2.72
CA ASP A 647 11.38 -30.94 -2.82
C ASP A 647 12.64 -30.05 -2.69
N ASP A 648 13.55 -30.16 -3.65
CA ASP A 648 14.83 -29.42 -3.69
C ASP A 648 14.70 -28.06 -4.42
N TYR A 649 13.47 -27.58 -4.65
CA TYR A 649 13.23 -26.40 -5.47
C TYR A 649 12.48 -25.30 -4.73
N LEU A 650 12.95 -24.06 -4.92
CA LEU A 650 12.21 -22.84 -4.57
C LEU A 650 11.41 -22.41 -5.78
N TRP A 651 10.08 -22.43 -5.66
CA TRP A 651 9.15 -22.04 -6.73
C TRP A 651 8.78 -20.57 -6.63
N GLY A 652 8.66 -19.91 -7.79
CA GLY A 652 8.19 -18.54 -7.90
C GLY A 652 8.81 -17.76 -9.05
N ARG A 653 8.15 -16.66 -9.46
CA ARG A 653 8.62 -15.76 -10.51
C ARG A 653 9.87 -15.02 -10.05
N GLY A 654 10.94 -15.17 -10.82
CA GLY A 654 12.27 -14.67 -10.49
C GLY A 654 13.09 -15.59 -9.60
N ALA A 655 12.57 -16.75 -9.18
CA ALA A 655 13.36 -17.72 -8.43
C ALA A 655 14.55 -18.22 -9.27
N GLY A 656 14.28 -18.59 -10.52
CA GLY A 656 15.29 -19.00 -11.49
C GLY A 656 16.01 -17.82 -12.14
N ASP A 657 15.29 -16.70 -12.34
CA ASP A 657 15.76 -15.58 -13.17
C ASP A 657 15.42 -14.19 -12.57
N MET A 658 16.25 -13.61 -11.70
CA MET A 658 17.44 -14.19 -11.07
C MET A 658 17.56 -13.80 -9.59
N LYS A 659 16.42 -13.56 -8.92
CA LYS A 659 16.34 -13.04 -7.54
C LYS A 659 17.05 -13.91 -6.51
N THR A 660 17.16 -15.22 -6.73
CA THR A 660 17.92 -16.10 -5.84
C THR A 660 19.44 -15.85 -5.93
N VAL A 661 19.94 -15.55 -7.13
CA VAL A 661 21.36 -15.17 -7.32
C VAL A 661 21.62 -13.80 -6.72
N VAL A 662 20.69 -12.84 -6.89
CA VAL A 662 20.76 -11.52 -6.22
C VAL A 662 20.84 -11.68 -4.70
N ALA A 663 19.94 -12.48 -4.11
CA ALA A 663 19.98 -12.78 -2.67
C ALA A 663 21.32 -13.41 -2.24
N THR A 664 21.88 -14.31 -3.05
CA THR A 664 23.19 -14.92 -2.80
C THR A 664 24.31 -13.89 -2.78
N TYR A 665 24.33 -12.95 -3.73
CA TYR A 665 25.32 -11.87 -3.74
C TYR A 665 25.19 -10.96 -2.53
N MET A 666 23.97 -10.59 -2.14
CA MET A 666 23.71 -9.75 -0.97
C MET A 666 24.23 -10.40 0.33
N VAL A 667 23.92 -11.68 0.55
CA VAL A 667 24.38 -12.44 1.72
C VAL A 667 25.91 -12.62 1.69
N TRP A 668 26.49 -12.94 0.53
CA TRP A 668 27.93 -13.10 0.38
C TRP A 668 28.70 -11.80 0.69
N MET A 669 28.27 -10.66 0.14
CA MET A 669 28.91 -9.37 0.42
C MET A 669 28.79 -9.00 1.89
N LYS A 670 27.62 -9.19 2.51
CA LYS A 670 27.42 -9.01 3.96
C LYS A 670 28.41 -9.87 4.76
N ASP A 671 28.54 -11.15 4.43
CA ASP A 671 29.42 -12.07 5.16
C ASP A 671 30.90 -11.72 4.97
N MET A 672 31.33 -11.30 3.77
CA MET A 672 32.70 -10.84 3.53
C MET A 672 32.98 -9.53 4.29
N LEU A 673 32.02 -8.60 4.34
CA LEU A 673 32.16 -7.38 5.11
C LEU A 673 32.35 -7.68 6.60
N LYS A 674 31.57 -8.62 7.15
CA LYS A 674 31.67 -9.09 8.54
C LYS A 674 33.02 -9.77 8.85
N LYS A 675 33.65 -10.45 7.89
CA LYS A 675 35.00 -11.02 8.06
C LYS A 675 36.10 -9.94 8.20
N GLY A 676 35.83 -8.72 7.74
CA GLY A 676 36.76 -7.59 7.82
C GLY A 676 37.78 -7.57 6.69
N THR A 677 38.68 -6.58 6.74
CA THR A 677 39.70 -6.34 5.70
C THR A 677 40.79 -7.42 5.65
N PRO A 678 41.41 -7.69 4.48
CA PRO A 678 41.17 -7.04 3.19
C PRO A 678 39.90 -7.58 2.51
N TYR A 679 39.13 -6.67 1.91
CA TYR A 679 37.93 -7.04 1.18
C TYR A 679 38.28 -7.55 -0.23
N PRO A 680 37.58 -8.56 -0.76
CA PRO A 680 37.74 -8.97 -2.15
C PRO A 680 37.57 -7.76 -3.08
N PRO A 681 38.41 -7.61 -4.12
CA PRO A 681 38.32 -6.50 -5.07
C PRO A 681 37.18 -6.76 -6.08
N ILE A 682 35.95 -6.81 -5.55
CA ILE A 682 34.69 -7.07 -6.26
C ILE A 682 33.67 -6.00 -5.87
N ASN A 683 32.97 -5.42 -6.85
CA ASN A 683 31.72 -4.68 -6.67
C ASN A 683 30.55 -5.44 -7.32
N LEU A 684 29.33 -5.01 -7.01
CA LEU A 684 28.10 -5.60 -7.53
C LEU A 684 27.23 -4.50 -8.13
N MET A 685 26.70 -4.73 -9.32
CA MET A 685 25.72 -3.87 -9.95
C MET A 685 24.37 -4.60 -10.02
N LEU A 686 23.30 -3.94 -9.59
CA LEU A 686 21.94 -4.50 -9.68
C LEU A 686 21.02 -3.56 -10.44
N ILE A 687 20.29 -4.10 -11.42
CA ILE A 687 19.47 -3.33 -12.37
C ILE A 687 17.98 -3.74 -12.28
N GLY A 688 17.08 -2.77 -12.48
CA GLY A 688 15.63 -2.98 -12.45
C GLY A 688 14.93 -3.00 -13.81
N ASN A 689 15.64 -3.23 -14.91
CA ASN A 689 15.08 -3.24 -16.26
C ASN A 689 15.80 -4.17 -17.26
N GLU A 690 16.38 -5.28 -16.77
CA GLU A 690 17.10 -6.23 -17.63
C GLU A 690 16.17 -6.85 -18.67
N GLU A 691 14.97 -7.27 -18.24
CA GLU A 691 14.00 -7.98 -19.09
C GLU A 691 13.46 -7.08 -20.23
N ASN A 692 13.57 -5.76 -20.06
CA ASN A 692 13.26 -4.74 -21.07
C ASN A 692 14.39 -4.49 -22.07
N GLY A 693 15.55 -5.12 -21.87
CA GLY A 693 16.75 -4.94 -22.68
C GLY A 693 17.62 -3.76 -22.28
N GLU A 694 17.38 -3.11 -21.13
CA GLU A 694 18.25 -2.08 -20.52
C GLU A 694 18.51 -0.81 -21.36
N GLY A 695 17.70 -0.58 -22.39
CA GLY A 695 17.84 0.58 -23.30
C GLY A 695 17.40 1.92 -22.69
N GLU A 696 16.70 1.89 -21.57
CA GLU A 696 16.22 3.08 -20.85
C GLU A 696 17.28 3.58 -19.85
N PRO A 697 17.25 4.88 -19.47
CA PRO A 697 18.21 5.44 -18.51
C PRO A 697 18.34 4.59 -17.24
N MET A 698 19.56 4.55 -16.70
CA MET A 698 19.98 3.75 -15.53
C MET A 698 20.00 2.22 -15.72
N GLY A 699 19.79 1.70 -16.93
CA GLY A 699 20.20 0.34 -17.29
C GLY A 699 21.74 0.16 -17.29
N THR A 700 22.24 -1.08 -17.37
CA THR A 700 23.68 -1.40 -17.36
C THR A 700 24.57 -0.45 -18.20
N PRO A 701 24.30 -0.22 -19.50
CA PRO A 701 25.19 0.60 -20.32
C PRO A 701 25.25 2.06 -19.84
N HIS A 702 24.15 2.59 -19.29
CA HIS A 702 24.08 3.94 -18.79
C HIS A 702 24.90 4.12 -17.50
N VAL A 703 24.78 3.16 -16.58
CA VAL A 703 25.55 3.18 -15.33
C VAL A 703 27.05 3.03 -15.62
N LEU A 704 27.44 2.12 -16.51
CA LEU A 704 28.85 1.97 -16.92
C LEU A 704 29.41 3.24 -17.56
N ASN A 705 28.64 3.90 -18.44
CA ASN A 705 29.05 5.16 -19.03
C ASN A 705 29.20 6.27 -17.98
N LEU A 706 28.27 6.37 -17.04
CA LEU A 706 28.33 7.35 -15.95
C LEU A 706 29.60 7.16 -15.10
N LEU A 707 29.91 5.93 -14.70
CA LEU A 707 31.12 5.62 -13.91
C LEU A 707 32.40 5.98 -14.69
N LYS A 708 32.43 5.68 -15.99
CA LYS A 708 33.54 6.04 -16.87
C LYS A 708 33.70 7.56 -17.00
N GLU A 709 32.62 8.30 -17.13
CA GLU A 709 32.65 9.76 -17.23
C GLU A 709 33.10 10.43 -15.94
N GLU A 710 32.67 9.91 -14.79
CA GLU A 710 32.95 10.50 -13.49
C GLU A 710 34.37 10.22 -12.97
N SER A 711 34.86 8.99 -13.11
CA SER A 711 36.16 8.59 -12.55
C SER A 711 37.10 7.87 -13.52
N GLY A 712 36.66 7.62 -14.76
CA GLY A 712 37.40 6.81 -15.72
C GLY A 712 37.36 5.31 -15.40
N TYR A 713 36.49 4.89 -14.50
CA TYR A 713 36.37 3.50 -14.08
C TYR A 713 35.64 2.65 -15.13
N GLU A 714 36.27 1.53 -15.48
CA GLU A 714 35.67 0.45 -16.26
C GLU A 714 36.09 -0.89 -15.59
N PRO A 715 35.16 -1.83 -15.34
CA PRO A 715 35.55 -3.15 -14.83
C PRO A 715 36.45 -3.88 -15.83
N GLN A 716 37.45 -4.60 -15.32
CA GLN A 716 38.33 -5.45 -16.14
C GLN A 716 37.67 -6.79 -16.49
N ILE A 717 36.66 -7.18 -15.73
CA ILE A 717 35.73 -8.25 -16.10
C ILE A 717 34.34 -7.95 -15.53
N PHE A 718 33.32 -8.25 -16.33
CA PHE A 718 31.91 -8.14 -15.94
C PHE A 718 31.28 -9.53 -15.92
N ILE A 719 30.73 -9.95 -14.78
CA ILE A 719 30.16 -11.28 -14.58
C ILE A 719 28.66 -11.15 -14.30
N ALA A 720 27.83 -11.45 -15.29
CA ALA A 720 26.38 -11.49 -15.12
C ALA A 720 25.96 -12.80 -14.43
N GLY A 721 25.19 -12.67 -13.35
CA GLY A 721 24.74 -13.78 -12.49
C GLY A 721 23.57 -14.60 -13.04
N GLU A 722 23.20 -14.40 -14.29
CA GLU A 722 22.12 -15.12 -14.97
C GLU A 722 22.31 -16.63 -14.86
N ARG A 723 21.21 -17.39 -14.82
CA ARG A 723 21.31 -18.86 -14.81
C ARG A 723 22.06 -19.36 -16.04
N THR A 724 22.93 -20.35 -15.89
CA THR A 724 23.73 -20.85 -17.02
C THR A 724 23.34 -22.23 -17.51
N GLU A 725 22.64 -23.02 -16.70
CA GLU A 725 22.28 -24.41 -17.02
C GLU A 725 20.76 -24.57 -17.20
N GLU A 726 20.32 -25.43 -18.14
CA GLU A 726 18.91 -25.58 -18.54
C GLU A 726 18.18 -26.79 -17.93
N LYS A 727 18.88 -27.83 -17.46
CA LYS A 727 18.27 -29.00 -16.80
C LYS A 727 17.85 -28.68 -15.37
N GLY A 728 18.45 -27.66 -14.75
CA GLY A 728 18.14 -27.15 -13.43
C GLY A 728 18.57 -28.07 -12.30
N ASN A 729 19.66 -28.83 -12.46
CA ASN A 729 20.17 -29.73 -11.43
C ASN A 729 21.71 -29.69 -11.27
N ASP A 730 22.38 -28.74 -11.92
CA ASP A 730 23.82 -28.53 -11.75
C ASP A 730 24.13 -27.78 -10.46
N LEU A 731 25.29 -28.05 -9.85
CA LEU A 731 25.69 -27.46 -8.57
C LEU A 731 26.52 -26.18 -8.73
N TRP A 732 27.35 -26.08 -9.78
CA TRP A 732 28.42 -25.09 -9.89
C TRP A 732 28.15 -24.02 -10.96
N GLY A 733 27.17 -24.26 -11.82
CA GLY A 733 26.93 -23.47 -13.02
C GLY A 733 27.98 -23.74 -14.11
N GLU A 734 27.68 -23.24 -15.30
CA GLU A 734 28.59 -23.26 -16.43
C GLU A 734 29.16 -21.85 -16.62
N ILE A 735 30.47 -21.71 -16.80
CA ILE A 735 31.08 -20.40 -17.05
C ILE A 735 30.94 -20.11 -18.55
N CYS A 736 29.96 -19.29 -18.91
CA CYS A 736 29.72 -18.91 -20.30
C CYS A 736 30.61 -17.72 -20.68
N THR A 737 31.65 -17.99 -21.48
CA THR A 737 32.63 -16.98 -21.93
C THR A 737 32.26 -16.31 -23.25
N GLU A 738 31.26 -16.86 -23.95
CA GLU A 738 30.70 -16.28 -25.16
C GLU A 738 29.19 -16.06 -24.97
N ASN A 739 28.68 -14.90 -25.42
CA ASN A 739 27.27 -14.54 -25.41
C ASN A 739 26.82 -14.08 -26.78
N ARG A 740 25.54 -14.35 -27.11
CA ARG A 740 24.94 -13.76 -28.30
C ARG A 740 24.60 -12.30 -28.08
N GLY A 741 24.75 -11.52 -29.14
CA GLY A 741 24.25 -10.16 -29.24
C GLY A 741 22.75 -10.13 -29.47
N ALA A 742 22.17 -8.94 -29.34
CA ALA A 742 20.77 -8.67 -29.64
C ALA A 742 20.69 -7.40 -30.49
N MET A 743 20.04 -7.52 -31.63
CA MET A 743 19.89 -6.41 -32.56
C MET A 743 18.46 -6.38 -33.09
N ARG A 744 17.83 -5.21 -33.02
CA ARG A 744 16.45 -5.01 -33.46
C ARG A 744 16.38 -3.79 -34.37
N PHE A 745 15.65 -3.89 -35.46
CA PHE A 745 15.34 -2.76 -36.33
C PHE A 745 14.06 -3.00 -37.11
N ASP A 746 13.43 -1.91 -37.50
CA ASP A 746 12.22 -1.91 -38.31
C ASP A 746 12.55 -1.46 -39.74
N ILE A 747 11.93 -2.13 -40.72
CA ILE A 747 11.93 -1.68 -42.11
C ILE A 747 10.54 -1.16 -42.44
N VAL A 748 10.47 0.12 -42.75
CA VAL A 748 9.25 0.87 -43.02
C VAL A 748 9.10 1.08 -44.52
N ALA A 749 7.94 0.69 -45.03
CA ALA A 749 7.55 0.90 -46.43
C ALA A 749 6.41 1.92 -46.50
N ILE A 750 6.65 3.02 -47.21
CA ILE A 750 5.64 4.04 -47.49
C ILE A 750 4.97 3.72 -48.83
N GLY A 751 3.63 3.72 -48.82
CA GLY A 751 2.77 3.55 -49.99
C GLY A 751 1.80 4.72 -50.16
N GLN A 752 0.68 4.46 -50.84
CA GLN A 752 -0.37 5.46 -51.03
C GLN A 752 -1.75 4.83 -50.87
N ARG A 753 -2.63 5.50 -50.12
CA ARG A 753 -4.03 5.09 -49.95
C ARG A 753 -4.80 5.26 -51.27
N GLY A 754 -5.44 4.20 -51.71
CA GLY A 754 -6.31 4.20 -52.87
C GLY A 754 -7.35 3.07 -52.83
N HIS A 755 -8.43 3.19 -53.60
CA HIS A 755 -9.44 2.15 -53.69
C HIS A 755 -8.88 0.94 -54.46
N SER A 756 -8.93 -0.25 -53.86
CA SER A 756 -8.28 -1.47 -54.41
C SER A 756 -8.81 -1.97 -55.77
N GLY A 757 -9.86 -1.35 -56.33
CA GLY A 757 -10.50 -1.72 -57.59
C GLY A 757 -10.20 -0.79 -58.78
N VAL A 758 -9.33 0.21 -58.63
CA VAL A 758 -9.00 1.18 -59.69
C VAL A 758 -7.72 0.74 -60.43
N ALA A 759 -7.74 0.78 -61.77
CA ALA A 759 -6.57 0.51 -62.60
C ALA A 759 -5.49 1.57 -62.36
N GLY A 760 -4.35 1.16 -61.79
CA GLY A 760 -3.26 2.05 -61.40
C GLY A 760 -2.84 1.96 -59.92
N ALA A 761 -3.42 1.04 -59.13
CA ALA A 761 -2.94 0.76 -57.77
C ALA A 761 -1.44 0.44 -57.78
N HIS A 762 -0.67 1.18 -56.98
CA HIS A 762 0.76 0.94 -56.77
C HIS A 762 1.00 -0.47 -56.20
N ALA A 763 2.24 -0.97 -56.33
CA ALA A 763 2.61 -2.30 -55.84
C ALA A 763 2.09 -2.56 -54.42
N ASP A 764 1.51 -3.74 -54.20
CA ASP A 764 0.97 -4.12 -52.90
C ASP A 764 2.10 -4.04 -51.86
N LEU A 765 1.94 -3.17 -50.86
CA LEU A 765 2.90 -3.03 -49.75
C LEU A 765 3.15 -4.39 -49.07
N SER A 766 2.17 -5.29 -49.10
CA SER A 766 2.28 -6.66 -48.59
C SER A 766 3.32 -7.46 -49.36
N GLU A 767 3.24 -7.48 -50.69
CA GLU A 767 4.23 -8.14 -51.54
C GLU A 767 5.62 -7.50 -51.39
N ARG A 768 5.67 -6.18 -51.26
CA ARG A 768 6.92 -5.44 -51.06
C ARG A 768 7.59 -5.84 -49.75
N LEU A 769 6.89 -5.82 -48.62
CA LEU A 769 7.47 -6.19 -47.32
C LEU A 769 7.79 -7.69 -47.21
N ILE A 770 7.03 -8.57 -47.88
CA ILE A 770 7.39 -10.00 -48.01
C ILE A 770 8.68 -10.17 -48.81
N SER A 771 8.87 -9.38 -49.87
CA SER A 771 10.10 -9.38 -50.67
C SER A 771 11.29 -8.89 -49.84
N VAL A 772 11.11 -7.80 -49.08
CA VAL A 772 12.11 -7.28 -48.13
C VAL A 772 12.51 -8.35 -47.12
N ARG A 773 11.55 -9.01 -46.47
CA ARG A 773 11.81 -10.11 -45.53
C ARG A 773 12.69 -11.20 -46.18
N THR A 774 12.39 -11.55 -47.42
CA THR A 774 13.14 -12.58 -48.16
C THR A 774 14.56 -12.11 -48.45
N GLU A 775 14.75 -10.85 -48.82
CA GLU A 775 16.08 -10.32 -49.10
C GLU A 775 16.91 -10.13 -47.83
N ILE A 776 16.33 -9.65 -46.73
CA ILE A 776 17.03 -9.59 -45.44
C ILE A 776 17.44 -10.99 -44.99
N GLN A 777 16.62 -12.02 -45.23
CA GLN A 777 16.98 -13.40 -44.98
C GLN A 777 18.16 -13.85 -45.86
N HIS A 778 18.20 -13.49 -47.15
CA HIS A 778 19.34 -13.79 -48.03
C HIS A 778 20.62 -13.06 -47.61
N LEU A 779 20.52 -11.77 -47.23
CA LEU A 779 21.65 -11.01 -46.72
C LEU A 779 22.18 -11.63 -45.43
N ALA A 780 21.29 -12.07 -44.54
CA ALA A 780 21.68 -12.79 -43.34
C ALA A 780 22.39 -14.11 -43.68
N GLU A 781 21.90 -14.90 -44.64
CA GLU A 781 22.57 -16.14 -45.09
C GLU A 781 23.93 -15.89 -45.76
N LYS A 782 24.10 -14.73 -46.42
CA LYS A 782 25.37 -14.30 -47.01
C LYS A 782 26.41 -13.98 -45.95
N HIS A 783 26.01 -13.34 -44.85
CA HIS A 783 26.93 -12.83 -43.82
C HIS A 783 27.11 -13.80 -42.63
N PHE A 784 26.06 -14.52 -42.24
CA PHE A 784 26.07 -15.50 -41.14
C PHE A 784 26.45 -16.89 -41.65
N THR A 785 27.74 -17.06 -41.94
CA THR A 785 28.28 -18.30 -42.51
C THR A 785 28.76 -19.29 -41.45
N LEU A 786 28.83 -18.88 -40.19
CA LEU A 786 29.39 -19.67 -39.10
C LEU A 786 28.30 -20.48 -38.39
N SER A 787 28.57 -21.78 -38.17
CA SER A 787 27.73 -22.66 -37.37
C SER A 787 28.54 -23.80 -36.75
N SER A 788 28.19 -24.24 -35.53
CA SER A 788 28.68 -25.49 -34.94
C SER A 788 27.57 -26.50 -34.64
N ASP A 789 27.98 -27.75 -34.40
CA ASP A 789 27.09 -28.92 -34.22
C ASP A 789 26.14 -28.81 -33.02
N ASP A 790 26.48 -27.97 -32.04
CA ASP A 790 25.67 -27.62 -30.85
C ASP A 790 24.58 -26.58 -31.15
N GLY A 791 24.46 -26.11 -32.39
CA GLY A 791 23.47 -25.10 -32.78
C GLY A 791 23.91 -23.65 -32.51
N TRP A 792 25.19 -23.42 -32.19
CA TRP A 792 25.77 -22.07 -32.11
C TRP A 792 25.90 -21.46 -33.51
N LYS A 793 25.00 -20.53 -33.84
CA LYS A 793 25.00 -19.71 -35.06
C LYS A 793 24.17 -18.46 -34.84
N SER A 794 24.41 -17.42 -35.64
CA SER A 794 23.53 -16.25 -35.66
C SER A 794 22.13 -16.64 -36.16
N GLN A 795 21.10 -16.01 -35.60
CA GLN A 795 19.71 -16.25 -35.98
C GLN A 795 19.01 -14.95 -36.36
N VAL A 796 18.22 -14.99 -37.42
CA VAL A 796 17.32 -13.90 -37.81
C VAL A 796 15.87 -14.34 -37.62
N ARG A 797 15.08 -13.46 -37.03
CA ARG A 797 13.65 -13.62 -36.80
C ARG A 797 12.92 -12.37 -37.30
N PHE A 798 11.66 -12.56 -37.69
CA PHE A 798 10.78 -11.50 -38.14
C PHE A 798 9.53 -11.53 -37.24
N PRO A 799 9.54 -10.81 -36.11
CA PRO A 799 8.51 -10.97 -35.08
C PRO A 799 7.12 -10.55 -35.56
N PHE A 800 7.03 -9.56 -36.44
CA PHE A 800 5.77 -9.07 -36.98
C PHE A 800 5.92 -8.44 -38.37
N ILE A 801 4.79 -8.41 -39.09
CA ILE A 801 4.57 -7.58 -40.28
C ILE A 801 3.21 -6.91 -40.12
N GLN A 802 3.17 -5.57 -40.13
CA GLN A 802 1.95 -4.81 -39.92
C GLN A 802 1.62 -3.96 -41.15
N ILE A 803 0.47 -4.21 -41.78
CA ILE A 803 0.04 -3.56 -43.02
C ILE A 803 -1.47 -3.42 -43.02
N GLY A 804 -1.97 -2.23 -43.35
CA GLY A 804 -3.40 -1.96 -43.45
C GLY A 804 -4.14 -2.02 -42.10
N THR A 805 -5.48 -2.01 -42.16
CA THR A 805 -6.34 -2.01 -40.98
C THR A 805 -7.26 -3.23 -41.02
N PRO A 806 -7.29 -4.08 -39.97
CA PRO A 806 -8.20 -5.23 -39.91
C PRO A 806 -9.65 -4.83 -40.17
N GLY A 807 -10.33 -5.55 -41.08
CA GLY A 807 -11.72 -5.28 -41.46
C GLY A 807 -11.92 -4.28 -42.61
N ILE A 808 -10.86 -3.64 -43.11
CA ILE A 808 -10.93 -2.72 -44.26
C ILE A 808 -10.32 -3.39 -45.50
N TYR A 809 -11.15 -3.81 -46.45
CA TYR A 809 -10.72 -4.56 -47.64
C TYR A 809 -10.56 -3.73 -48.91
N ASN A 810 -11.23 -2.58 -48.99
CA ASN A 810 -11.33 -1.80 -50.22
C ASN A 810 -10.32 -0.64 -50.32
N ILE A 811 -9.40 -0.53 -49.35
CA ILE A 811 -8.37 0.51 -49.29
C ILE A 811 -6.99 -0.15 -49.28
N THR A 812 -6.11 0.30 -50.17
CA THR A 812 -4.68 -0.07 -50.17
C THR A 812 -3.97 0.66 -49.04
N ALA A 813 -3.04 -0.03 -48.37
CA ALA A 813 -2.29 0.56 -47.26
C ALA A 813 -1.33 1.65 -47.77
N ASP A 814 -1.17 2.73 -47.00
CA ASP A 814 -0.17 3.79 -47.21
C ASP A 814 1.08 3.61 -46.35
N HIS A 815 1.06 2.65 -45.41
CA HIS A 815 2.12 2.42 -44.46
C HIS A 815 2.20 0.93 -44.11
N GLY A 816 3.41 0.40 -44.02
CA GLY A 816 3.66 -0.93 -43.50
C GLY A 816 5.02 -1.04 -42.82
N VAL A 817 5.12 -1.90 -41.81
CA VAL A 817 6.32 -2.12 -41.01
C VAL A 817 6.65 -3.60 -40.95
N LEU A 818 7.92 -3.95 -41.17
CA LEU A 818 8.49 -5.27 -40.92
C LEU A 818 9.49 -5.15 -39.77
N GLY A 819 9.21 -5.81 -38.65
CA GLY A 819 10.16 -5.93 -37.54
C GLY A 819 11.18 -7.03 -37.82
N VAL A 820 12.46 -6.75 -37.53
CA VAL A 820 13.57 -7.70 -37.67
C VAL A 820 14.31 -7.80 -36.33
N GLU A 821 14.57 -9.04 -35.88
CA GLU A 821 15.44 -9.34 -34.74
C GLU A 821 16.60 -10.24 -35.19
N ILE A 822 17.81 -9.90 -34.79
CA ILE A 822 19.03 -10.67 -35.02
C ILE A 822 19.65 -11.02 -33.67
N ARG A 823 19.93 -12.31 -33.47
CA ARG A 823 20.71 -12.83 -32.34
C ARG A 823 22.05 -13.31 -32.87
N SER A 824 23.06 -12.45 -32.77
CA SER A 824 24.36 -12.65 -33.42
C SER A 824 25.37 -13.37 -32.55
N ILE A 825 26.24 -14.21 -33.13
CA ILE A 825 27.42 -14.71 -32.43
C ILE A 825 28.57 -13.69 -32.54
N PRO A 826 29.54 -13.68 -31.60
CA PRO A 826 30.65 -12.70 -31.58
C PRO A 826 31.53 -12.71 -32.83
N GLN A 827 31.56 -13.83 -33.56
CA GLN A 827 32.44 -14.05 -34.69
C GLN A 827 31.85 -13.57 -36.03
N ASP A 828 30.55 -13.28 -36.10
CA ASP A 828 29.91 -12.82 -37.33
C ASP A 828 30.04 -11.29 -37.50
N ASP A 829 30.26 -10.85 -38.74
CA ASP A 829 30.34 -9.43 -39.10
C ASP A 829 28.93 -8.83 -39.28
N LEU A 830 28.47 -8.14 -38.24
CA LEU A 830 27.16 -7.48 -38.22
C LEU A 830 27.15 -6.16 -38.98
N ASP A 831 28.28 -5.45 -39.00
CA ASP A 831 28.37 -4.15 -39.66
C ASP A 831 28.20 -4.29 -41.17
N ALA A 832 28.77 -5.35 -41.76
CA ALA A 832 28.59 -5.67 -43.17
C ALA A 832 27.12 -6.00 -43.51
N LEU A 833 26.44 -6.78 -42.67
CA LEU A 833 25.02 -7.09 -42.86
C LEU A 833 24.15 -5.83 -42.80
N ILE A 834 24.38 -4.97 -41.82
CA ILE A 834 23.61 -3.75 -41.63
C ILE A 834 23.89 -2.74 -42.73
N HIS A 835 25.14 -2.65 -43.18
CA HIS A 835 25.50 -1.85 -44.34
C HIS A 835 24.74 -2.29 -45.59
N ASP A 836 24.77 -3.59 -45.90
CA ASP A 836 24.06 -4.15 -47.06
C ASP A 836 22.53 -4.02 -46.92
N ALA A 837 21.99 -4.21 -45.72
CA ALA A 837 20.56 -4.06 -45.45
C ALA A 837 20.09 -2.61 -45.62
N ARG A 838 20.89 -1.64 -45.15
CA ARG A 838 20.64 -0.20 -45.37
C ARG A 838 20.72 0.15 -46.85
N ALA A 839 21.77 -0.30 -47.54
CA ALA A 839 21.92 -0.05 -48.98
C ALA A 839 20.73 -0.60 -49.77
N TYR A 840 20.28 -1.82 -49.43
CA TYR A 840 19.07 -2.40 -50.01
C TYR A 840 17.82 -1.57 -49.71
N CYS A 841 17.64 -1.10 -48.47
CA CYS A 841 16.52 -0.24 -48.12
C CYS A 841 16.53 1.08 -48.92
N ASP A 842 17.68 1.75 -48.99
CA ASP A 842 17.86 3.01 -49.71
C ASP A 842 17.58 2.86 -51.21
N GLU A 843 18.12 1.81 -51.84
CA GLU A 843 17.90 1.50 -53.26
C GLU A 843 16.43 1.20 -53.58
N ASN A 844 15.70 0.64 -52.62
CA ASN A 844 14.30 0.26 -52.79
C ASN A 844 13.33 1.29 -52.22
N GLY A 845 13.77 2.47 -51.78
CA GLY A 845 12.92 3.53 -51.22
C GLY A 845 12.18 3.11 -49.95
N LEU A 846 12.87 2.37 -49.08
CA LEU A 846 12.41 1.92 -47.76
C LEU A 846 13.19 2.70 -46.69
N GLU A 847 12.57 2.91 -45.53
CA GLU A 847 13.25 3.51 -44.39
C GLU A 847 13.63 2.40 -43.39
N MET A 848 14.86 2.42 -42.90
CA MET A 848 15.33 1.49 -41.87
C MET A 848 15.50 2.23 -40.55
N GLN A 849 14.65 1.92 -39.58
CA GLN A 849 14.69 2.50 -38.24
C GLN A 849 15.43 1.53 -37.32
N LEU A 850 16.63 1.91 -36.90
CA LEU A 850 17.42 1.08 -35.99
C LEU A 850 16.92 1.19 -34.56
N GLY A 851 16.77 0.05 -33.91
CA GLY A 851 16.64 -0.07 -32.46
C GLY A 851 17.99 -0.39 -31.81
N PRO A 852 18.00 -1.01 -30.60
CA PRO A 852 19.23 -1.43 -29.93
C PRO A 852 20.06 -2.37 -30.80
N MET A 853 21.37 -2.14 -30.85
CA MET A 853 22.34 -2.89 -31.66
C MET A 853 23.53 -3.29 -30.80
N GLU A 854 23.46 -4.46 -30.19
CA GLU A 854 24.55 -4.99 -29.36
C GLU A 854 25.12 -6.25 -30.00
N GLY A 855 26.43 -6.24 -30.27
CA GLY A 855 27.14 -7.40 -30.78
C GLY A 855 27.24 -8.53 -29.77
N GLY A 856 27.56 -9.74 -30.25
CA GLY A 856 27.96 -10.82 -29.36
C GLY A 856 29.32 -10.51 -28.74
N ILE A 857 29.55 -11.02 -27.53
CA ILE A 857 30.83 -10.86 -26.83
C ILE A 857 31.55 -12.20 -26.66
N ALA A 858 32.87 -12.16 -26.69
CA ALA A 858 33.75 -13.28 -26.37
C ALA A 858 34.85 -12.77 -25.43
N CYS A 859 34.81 -13.21 -24.17
CA CYS A 859 35.80 -12.83 -23.18
C CYS A 859 37.18 -13.39 -23.56
N ASP A 860 38.25 -12.62 -23.33
CA ASP A 860 39.59 -13.07 -23.61
C ASP A 860 39.95 -14.27 -22.70
N PRO A 861 40.27 -15.46 -23.24
CA PRO A 861 40.69 -16.60 -22.43
C PRO A 861 41.92 -16.31 -21.57
N GLU A 862 42.73 -15.31 -21.95
CA GLU A 862 43.91 -14.87 -21.20
C GLU A 862 43.60 -13.85 -20.10
N ASN A 863 42.36 -13.38 -19.97
CA ASN A 863 41.94 -12.47 -18.90
C ASN A 863 42.26 -13.08 -17.52
N LEU A 864 43.03 -12.35 -16.71
CA LEU A 864 43.49 -12.80 -15.40
C LEU A 864 42.33 -13.15 -14.46
N TYR A 865 41.26 -12.34 -14.48
CA TYR A 865 40.12 -12.50 -13.59
C TYR A 865 39.24 -13.68 -14.02
N LEU A 866 39.10 -13.92 -15.32
CA LEU A 866 38.46 -15.13 -15.84
C LEU A 866 39.22 -16.38 -15.40
N LYS A 867 40.55 -16.41 -15.55
CA LYS A 867 41.36 -17.55 -15.10
C LYS A 867 41.19 -17.84 -13.61
N LYS A 868 41.13 -16.79 -12.79
CA LYS A 868 40.87 -16.92 -11.35
C LYS A 868 39.47 -17.44 -11.05
N LEU A 869 38.45 -17.04 -11.82
CA LEU A 869 37.09 -17.58 -11.68
C LEU A 869 37.06 -19.08 -12.02
N VAL A 870 37.66 -19.47 -13.12
CA VAL A 870 37.79 -20.89 -13.52
C VAL A 870 38.50 -21.68 -12.42
N SER A 871 39.65 -21.20 -11.94
CA SER A 871 40.36 -21.85 -10.84
C SER A 871 39.55 -21.90 -9.54
N ALA A 872 38.72 -20.89 -9.25
CA ALA A 872 37.88 -20.90 -8.06
C ALA A 872 36.81 -22.00 -8.11
N VAL A 873 36.17 -22.18 -9.27
CA VAL A 873 35.20 -23.26 -9.49
C VAL A 873 35.90 -24.62 -9.45
N GLU A 874 37.09 -24.76 -10.05
CA GLU A 874 37.86 -26.01 -10.02
C GLU A 874 38.31 -26.40 -8.60
N LEU A 875 38.80 -25.42 -7.83
CA LEU A 875 39.23 -25.64 -6.45
C LEU A 875 38.07 -25.98 -5.51
N SER A 876 36.90 -25.38 -5.74
CA SER A 876 35.72 -25.59 -4.88
C SER A 876 35.00 -26.89 -5.23
N SER A 877 34.91 -27.23 -6.52
CA SER A 877 34.27 -28.47 -6.98
C SER A 877 35.16 -29.70 -6.88
N GLY A 878 36.49 -29.54 -6.95
CA GLY A 878 37.43 -30.65 -7.13
C GLY A 878 37.39 -31.27 -8.53
N GLU A 879 36.65 -30.67 -9.47
CA GLU A 879 36.47 -31.11 -10.84
C GLU A 879 36.89 -30.01 -11.82
N LYS A 880 36.96 -30.32 -13.12
CA LYS A 880 37.25 -29.31 -14.14
C LYS A 880 36.01 -28.43 -14.35
N ALA A 881 36.17 -27.11 -14.35
CA ALA A 881 35.06 -26.19 -14.58
C ALA A 881 34.44 -26.39 -15.97
N SER A 882 33.11 -26.35 -16.05
CA SER A 882 32.41 -26.34 -17.34
C SER A 882 32.52 -24.96 -17.97
N ILE A 883 33.01 -24.91 -19.21
CA ILE A 883 33.09 -23.69 -20.01
C ILE A 883 32.10 -23.83 -21.16
N GLY A 884 31.20 -22.86 -21.28
CA GLY A 884 30.15 -22.91 -22.28
C GLY A 884 29.88 -21.57 -22.94
N ARG A 885 28.69 -21.47 -23.51
CA ARG A 885 28.20 -20.31 -24.25
C ARG A 885 26.75 -20.06 -23.89
N LYS A 886 26.41 -18.80 -23.62
CA LYS A 886 25.04 -18.42 -23.27
C LYS A 886 24.28 -18.09 -24.56
N LEU A 887 23.18 -18.80 -24.78
CA LEU A 887 22.36 -18.66 -25.98
C LEU A 887 21.49 -17.39 -25.97
N PRO A 888 20.79 -17.04 -24.86
CA PRO A 888 20.09 -15.77 -24.74
C PRO A 888 21.07 -14.59 -24.59
N GLY A 889 20.60 -13.38 -24.90
CA GLY A 889 21.34 -12.16 -24.53
C GLY A 889 21.19 -11.90 -23.02
N THR A 890 22.21 -11.29 -22.41
CA THR A 890 22.28 -10.94 -20.97
C THR A 890 23.00 -9.62 -20.82
N SER A 891 23.00 -8.98 -19.64
CA SER A 891 23.76 -7.74 -19.40
C SER A 891 25.26 -7.86 -19.71
N ALA A 892 25.81 -9.08 -19.76
CA ALA A 892 27.21 -9.30 -20.12
C ALA A 892 27.59 -8.69 -21.48
N ARG A 893 26.64 -8.54 -22.40
CA ARG A 893 26.86 -7.88 -23.71
C ARG A 893 27.33 -6.43 -23.62
N PHE A 894 27.10 -5.77 -22.49
CA PHE A 894 27.54 -4.40 -22.22
C PHE A 894 28.93 -4.31 -21.59
N ALA A 895 29.59 -5.45 -21.36
CA ALA A 895 30.90 -5.48 -20.74
C ALA A 895 31.93 -4.67 -21.56
N PRO A 896 32.69 -3.75 -20.94
CA PRO A 896 33.73 -3.00 -21.62
C PRO A 896 34.72 -3.91 -22.34
N ASN A 897 35.05 -3.57 -23.59
CA ASN A 897 36.01 -4.32 -24.42
C ASN A 897 35.66 -5.82 -24.59
N GLY A 898 34.37 -6.19 -24.48
CA GLY A 898 33.90 -7.56 -24.62
C GLY A 898 34.32 -8.50 -23.46
N GLN A 899 34.84 -7.96 -22.35
CA GLN A 899 35.29 -8.75 -21.18
C GLN A 899 34.12 -9.17 -20.28
N GLY A 900 33.09 -9.78 -20.88
CA GLY A 900 31.87 -10.21 -20.20
C GLY A 900 31.75 -11.72 -20.09
N VAL A 901 31.27 -12.20 -18.95
CA VAL A 901 31.05 -13.61 -18.65
C VAL A 901 29.66 -13.75 -18.04
N VAL A 902 29.00 -14.87 -18.30
CA VAL A 902 27.78 -15.25 -17.57
C VAL A 902 28.09 -16.47 -16.71
N TRP A 903 27.78 -16.38 -15.42
CA TRP A 903 27.97 -17.45 -14.46
C TRP A 903 26.95 -17.30 -13.34
N GLY A 904 26.07 -18.28 -13.19
CA GLY A 904 24.98 -18.22 -12.23
C GLY A 904 24.48 -19.60 -11.82
N GLN A 905 23.60 -19.61 -10.83
CA GLN A 905 23.04 -20.82 -10.23
C GLN A 905 22.00 -21.49 -11.14
N SER A 906 21.61 -22.70 -10.76
CA SER A 906 20.74 -23.56 -11.56
C SER A 906 19.27 -23.32 -11.29
N GLY A 907 18.45 -23.36 -12.35
CA GLY A 907 17.00 -23.24 -12.27
C GLY A 907 16.33 -23.82 -13.49
N VAL A 908 15.01 -24.00 -13.41
CA VAL A 908 14.18 -24.57 -14.49
C VAL A 908 13.17 -23.53 -14.94
N GLY A 909 12.93 -23.45 -16.25
CA GLY A 909 11.77 -22.78 -16.82
C GLY A 909 11.66 -21.28 -16.55
N PRO A 910 12.71 -20.46 -16.76
CA PRO A 910 12.53 -19.00 -16.73
C PRO A 910 11.42 -18.60 -17.70
N HIS A 911 10.75 -17.49 -17.41
CA HIS A 911 9.69 -16.93 -18.25
C HIS A 911 8.49 -17.87 -18.45
N SER A 912 8.29 -18.86 -17.56
CA SER A 912 7.21 -19.84 -17.67
C SER A 912 6.51 -20.07 -16.34
N SER A 913 5.33 -20.69 -16.40
CA SER A 913 4.61 -21.21 -15.22
C SER A 913 5.38 -22.22 -14.38
N GLN A 914 6.48 -22.78 -14.89
CA GLN A 914 7.29 -23.80 -14.21
C GLN A 914 8.55 -23.24 -13.54
N GLU A 915 8.67 -21.92 -13.44
CA GLU A 915 9.88 -21.29 -12.92
C GLU A 915 10.18 -21.71 -11.48
N ARG A 916 11.40 -22.20 -11.28
CA ARG A 916 11.92 -22.60 -9.97
C ARG A 916 13.45 -22.63 -9.95
N HIS A 917 13.99 -22.45 -8.75
CA HIS A 917 15.42 -22.48 -8.47
C HIS A 917 15.85 -23.79 -7.81
N TYR A 918 17.01 -24.33 -8.16
CA TYR A 918 17.56 -25.55 -7.55
C TYR A 918 18.37 -25.22 -6.28
N ILE A 919 17.75 -25.39 -5.12
CA ILE A 919 18.30 -25.01 -3.80
C ILE A 919 19.69 -25.61 -3.53
N PRO A 920 19.99 -26.89 -3.89
CA PRO A 920 21.31 -27.47 -3.67
C PRO A 920 22.46 -26.77 -4.41
N SER A 921 22.19 -25.94 -5.42
CA SER A 921 23.23 -25.16 -6.13
C SER A 921 23.71 -23.92 -5.36
N ILE A 922 22.95 -23.46 -4.34
CA ILE A 922 23.24 -22.23 -3.59
C ILE A 922 24.59 -22.31 -2.88
N LEU A 923 24.80 -23.35 -2.06
CA LEU A 923 26.01 -23.47 -1.23
C LEU A 923 27.27 -23.68 -2.08
N PRO A 924 27.31 -24.59 -3.08
CA PRO A 924 28.47 -24.73 -3.97
C PRO A 924 28.82 -23.44 -4.71
N TYR A 925 27.83 -22.74 -5.27
CA TYR A 925 28.05 -21.45 -5.93
C TYR A 925 28.61 -20.39 -4.97
N TYR A 926 28.05 -20.30 -3.77
CA TYR A 926 28.51 -19.40 -2.71
C TYR A 926 29.96 -19.71 -2.28
N GLU A 927 30.32 -20.98 -2.14
CA GLU A 927 31.69 -21.42 -1.82
C GLU A 927 32.67 -21.08 -2.96
N ALA A 928 32.28 -21.31 -4.22
CA ALA A 928 33.07 -20.91 -5.38
C ALA A 928 33.31 -19.39 -5.42
N LEU A 929 32.29 -18.59 -5.10
CA LEU A 929 32.40 -17.14 -5.01
C LEU A 929 33.34 -16.70 -3.87
N GLN A 930 33.29 -17.38 -2.71
CA GLN A 930 34.26 -17.15 -1.64
C GLN A 930 35.69 -17.49 -2.05
N THR A 931 35.90 -18.62 -2.75
CA THR A 931 37.22 -19.01 -3.27
C THR A 931 37.72 -18.00 -4.29
N TYR A 932 36.85 -17.51 -5.17
CA TYR A 932 37.19 -16.48 -6.15
C TYR A 932 37.66 -15.20 -5.47
N GLY A 933 36.92 -14.71 -4.47
CA GLY A 933 37.32 -13.55 -3.67
C GLY A 933 38.69 -13.71 -3.01
N LYS A 934 39.04 -14.91 -2.53
CA LYS A 934 40.38 -15.20 -1.97
C LYS A 934 41.47 -15.15 -3.03
N LEU A 935 41.28 -15.81 -4.17
CA LEU A 935 42.26 -15.81 -5.26
C LEU A 935 42.53 -14.39 -5.80
N LEU A 936 41.53 -13.51 -5.76
CA LEU A 936 41.70 -12.12 -6.16
C LEU A 936 42.60 -11.31 -5.22
N LEU A 937 42.63 -11.65 -3.93
CA LEU A 937 43.47 -11.00 -2.92
C LEU A 937 44.95 -11.43 -2.97
N GLU A 938 45.24 -12.58 -3.58
CA GLU A 938 46.60 -13.12 -3.71
C GLU A 938 47.44 -12.44 -4.82
N ALA A 939 46.94 -11.35 -5.41
CA ALA A 939 47.52 -10.64 -6.56
C ALA A 939 48.64 -9.65 -6.19
#